data_AF-A0A9P8RRK2-F1
#
_entry.id   AF-A0A9P8RRK2-F1
#
_cell.length_a   1.000
_cell.length_b   1.000
_cell.length_c   1.000
_cell.angle_alpha   90.00
_cell.angle_beta   90.00
_cell.angle_gamma   90.00
#
_symmetry.space_group_name_H-M   'P 1'
#
loop_
_entity.id
_entity.type
_entity.pdbx_description
1 polymer ?
#
loop_
_entity_poly.entity_id
_entity_poly.type
_entity_poly.pdbx_seq_one_letter_code
_entity_poly.pdbx_strand_id
1 'polypeptide(L)'
;MNGEEKQKLFYVVDYTHAQVTWVLGPVQHYAASPTATHACIHLRACIRRLHMRIPRVGPKVVARNLMGGNLLGLEAGTPTKGLSYSSKIRALISPNNPPALAGLGAPGLGNTSSSSVLVSVAGDRAIIPGWYMQSSKGVPNNIGTSSHIGTDVSTWYHVSPRGTIMAGLLENGVYSDSNLFFSNNLDTKVDYSAFNVPWLYRAEFMLNPKPGQHYFVQTNGITSRGDVYINGELIASKDVQVGSYGGQKYEVTQHVQQGENCILIATYPTNYLRDFAMGFVDWNPYPPDNGTGVWRHVEVSQTGPVSMSPPRIVTDFKDPHARKVAITVKTDVHNSGDEAVDVKVDCVVEAEDGSQKASASQTVKFQPNEEKTVSMTISLDDPQVWWPSSWGGQPLYKVNATASISGLVSDVAEERRFGIRHVTSHVNAYNDTAFTVNGQPFLVMGAGYTPDMFMRFDLNRLRTQFQYVLDMGLNVVRLEGKQEHPEFYDLADRMGLMVLAGWECCDKWEGWTYNDEADGEKWKDADYSVANVSMTHEAAMMQSHPSMLAFLIGSDFWPDDRATKIYVDALNRMDWTNPIIASAAKRGYPDLLGPSGMKMDGPYDWVPPNYWYGDDLGAAFGFGSELGSGVGTPELGSLKKFLSPEDMEDLWTRPSKGLYHMSTNVSSFFDRSIYNEALFARYGKPSSLDDYLLKAQVMDFEATRSEFEAYAARKNAERPSTGAIYWMLNGAWPNLHWQLFDYYLKPAGSYFGAKVGARTEHVSYDYDQKAIYLISHSLTSQGGRSVSVDLIDVTGKTLAQKEITAKASPNAAQRLGVVPGIDNIKDVAFLRLALRDSSDSVLSRNVYWLSRKNDVLDWNNSTWYYTPVTEYSDLKALFHIPPASVNAVASPLQKQGNTTRIQVVLENKSDVPAFFLRMNLLGGGKGGQEVTPVYWSENYVTLWPRETLNITVGFASVVGDAVIDITGSNVEARSVGIGSL
;
A
#
# COMPACT_ATOMS: atom_id res chain seq x y z
N MET A 1 55.26 34.48 17.36
CA MET A 1 54.55 35.76 17.11
C MET A 1 53.93 35.68 15.73
N ASN A 2 52.66 36.11 15.70
CA ASN A 2 51.85 36.54 14.56
C ASN A 2 51.40 35.44 13.60
N GLY A 3 50.09 35.22 13.65
CA GLY A 3 49.34 34.17 12.99
C GLY A 3 49.00 34.47 11.53
N GLU A 4 48.44 33.45 10.89
CA GLU A 4 47.36 33.58 9.92
C GLU A 4 46.64 32.22 9.79
N GLU A 5 45.34 32.32 9.57
CA GLU A 5 44.32 31.29 9.74
C GLU A 5 44.51 30.06 8.83
N LYS A 6 44.31 28.86 9.38
CA LYS A 6 44.07 27.64 8.59
C LYS A 6 42.58 27.32 8.60
N GLN A 7 41.88 27.70 7.53
CA GLN A 7 40.58 27.14 7.19
C GLN A 7 40.75 25.65 6.84
N LYS A 8 40.11 24.78 7.62
CA LYS A 8 39.85 23.38 7.24
C LYS A 8 38.56 23.37 6.45
N LEU A 9 38.64 22.98 5.17
CA LEU A 9 37.46 22.68 4.36
C LEU A 9 36.75 21.46 4.93
N PHE A 10 35.51 21.65 5.35
CA PHE A 10 34.53 20.58 5.54
C PHE A 10 33.89 20.28 4.17
N TYR A 11 33.90 19.02 3.77
CA TYR A 11 33.06 18.54 2.68
C TYR A 11 31.65 18.34 3.23
N VAL A 12 30.74 19.27 2.92
CA VAL A 12 29.31 19.07 3.03
C VAL A 12 28.85 18.55 1.67
N VAL A 13 28.40 17.30 1.62
CA VAL A 13 27.74 16.74 0.44
C VAL A 13 26.26 17.02 0.64
N ASP A 14 25.77 18.06 -0.04
CA ASP A 14 24.36 18.43 -0.10
C ASP A 14 23.70 17.64 -1.25
N TYR A 15 22.76 16.76 -0.94
CA TYR A 15 21.93 16.06 -1.91
C TYR A 15 20.56 16.70 -1.95
N THR A 16 20.43 17.77 -2.74
CA THR A 16 19.12 18.33 -3.12
C THR A 16 19.11 18.74 -4.60
N HIS A 17 18.15 18.16 -5.33
CA HIS A 17 17.62 18.52 -6.65
C HIS A 17 18.57 18.57 -7.87
N ALA A 18 18.42 17.56 -8.74
CA ALA A 18 18.79 17.66 -10.14
C ALA A 18 17.74 18.49 -10.92
N GLN A 19 18.04 19.76 -11.19
CA GLN A 19 17.50 20.50 -12.32
C GLN A 19 18.67 21.14 -13.07
N VAL A 20 18.91 20.67 -14.30
CA VAL A 20 19.91 21.23 -15.22
C VAL A 20 19.17 22.05 -16.26
N THR A 21 19.32 23.37 -16.21
CA THR A 21 18.98 24.26 -17.33
C THR A 21 20.15 25.22 -17.55
N TRP A 22 20.78 25.11 -18.72
CA TRP A 22 21.97 25.87 -19.10
C TRP A 22 21.59 27.28 -19.57
N VAL A 23 22.25 28.30 -19.03
CA VAL A 23 22.24 29.66 -19.57
C VAL A 23 23.58 29.91 -20.29
N LEU A 24 23.50 30.16 -21.60
CA LEU A 24 24.63 30.56 -22.45
C LEU A 24 24.93 32.06 -22.28
N GLY A 25 26.21 32.39 -22.11
CA GLY A 25 26.76 33.74 -22.21
C GLY A 25 28.30 33.69 -22.33
N PRO A 26 28.93 34.62 -23.06
CA PRO A 26 29.93 34.28 -24.08
C PRO A 26 31.38 34.52 -23.63
N VAL A 27 32.36 34.03 -24.43
CA VAL A 27 33.48 34.82 -25.03
C VAL A 27 34.59 33.91 -25.59
N GLN A 28 34.72 34.02 -26.92
CA GLN A 28 35.91 34.13 -27.78
C GLN A 28 37.21 33.34 -27.54
N HIS A 29 37.54 32.61 -28.61
CA HIS A 29 38.81 32.52 -29.35
C HIS A 29 40.10 32.13 -28.62
N TYR A 30 40.68 31.00 -29.05
CA TYR A 30 41.95 31.03 -29.80
C TYR A 30 41.97 29.91 -30.86
N ALA A 31 42.56 30.25 -32.01
CA ALA A 31 42.58 29.48 -33.25
C ALA A 31 43.77 28.51 -33.34
N ALA A 32 43.60 27.41 -34.06
CA ALA A 32 44.59 26.87 -35.01
C ALA A 32 43.94 25.78 -35.89
N SER A 33 44.22 25.85 -37.19
CA SER A 33 43.62 25.08 -38.30
C SER A 33 44.54 23.90 -38.74
N PRO A 34 44.35 23.23 -39.90
CA PRO A 34 44.03 21.80 -39.95
C PRO A 34 45.04 20.98 -40.80
N THR A 35 44.72 19.70 -41.02
CA THR A 35 44.81 18.93 -42.30
C THR A 35 45.35 17.51 -42.12
N ALA A 36 44.60 16.52 -42.61
CA ALA A 36 45.08 15.47 -43.52
C ALA A 36 43.90 14.66 -44.09
N THR A 37 43.89 14.60 -45.42
CA THR A 37 42.91 14.05 -46.35
C THR A 37 43.28 12.62 -46.76
N HIS A 38 42.31 11.87 -47.30
CA HIS A 38 42.32 10.87 -48.41
C HIS A 38 41.28 9.76 -48.08
N ALA A 39 40.07 9.70 -48.65
CA ALA A 39 39.56 9.67 -50.03
C ALA A 39 39.57 8.28 -50.71
N CYS A 40 38.43 8.02 -51.38
CA CYS A 40 38.12 7.05 -52.44
C CYS A 40 37.34 5.77 -52.04
N ILE A 41 36.32 5.28 -52.76
CA ILE A 41 35.35 5.81 -53.76
C ILE A 41 34.47 4.60 -54.19
N HIS A 42 33.15 4.81 -54.34
CA HIS A 42 32.18 4.14 -55.27
C HIS A 42 31.95 2.59 -55.25
N LEU A 43 30.83 1.99 -55.72
CA LEU A 43 29.59 2.43 -56.37
C LEU A 43 28.52 1.30 -56.22
N ARG A 44 27.27 1.69 -56.47
CA ARG A 44 25.97 0.97 -56.42
C ARG A 44 25.77 -0.16 -57.45
N ALA A 45 24.82 -1.07 -57.17
CA ALA A 45 23.56 -1.35 -57.94
C ALA A 45 23.01 -2.77 -57.56
N CYS A 46 21.82 -2.95 -56.97
CA CYS A 46 20.43 -2.96 -57.51
C CYS A 46 20.06 -4.05 -58.54
N ILE A 47 19.11 -4.95 -58.19
CA ILE A 47 17.96 -5.55 -58.96
C ILE A 47 17.34 -6.66 -58.05
N ARG A 48 16.15 -6.53 -57.44
CA ARG A 48 14.72 -6.70 -57.86
C ARG A 48 14.20 -8.15 -58.13
N ARG A 49 13.32 -8.58 -57.19
CA ARG A 49 11.97 -9.23 -57.28
C ARG A 49 11.73 -10.58 -58.00
N LEU A 50 11.01 -11.50 -57.31
CA LEU A 50 9.68 -12.13 -57.60
C LEU A 50 9.55 -13.47 -56.84
N HIS A 51 8.65 -13.62 -55.84
CA HIS A 51 7.26 -14.12 -55.86
C HIS A 51 7.03 -15.65 -55.67
N MET A 52 6.31 -15.97 -54.58
CA MET A 52 5.29 -17.02 -54.34
C MET A 52 5.55 -18.51 -54.69
N ARG A 53 5.39 -19.42 -53.70
CA ARG A 53 4.18 -20.28 -53.46
C ARG A 53 4.43 -21.38 -52.41
N ILE A 54 3.41 -21.58 -51.57
CA ILE A 54 3.05 -22.70 -50.65
C ILE A 54 2.52 -23.87 -51.54
N PRO A 55 2.60 -25.21 -51.23
CA PRO A 55 1.99 -25.81 -50.03
C PRO A 55 2.53 -27.13 -49.40
N ARG A 56 2.10 -27.27 -48.13
CA ARG A 56 1.77 -28.40 -47.23
C ARG A 56 1.93 -29.89 -47.64
N VAL A 57 2.17 -30.67 -46.57
CA VAL A 57 1.60 -31.99 -46.12
C VAL A 57 2.67 -33.08 -45.88
N GLY A 58 2.66 -33.66 -44.65
CA GLY A 58 3.59 -34.68 -44.10
C GLY A 58 3.37 -36.11 -44.63
N PRO A 59 3.38 -37.20 -43.82
CA PRO A 59 3.76 -37.41 -42.41
C PRO A 59 4.69 -38.65 -42.18
N LYS A 60 4.82 -39.07 -40.91
CA LYS A 60 5.18 -40.41 -40.36
C LYS A 60 6.66 -40.80 -40.11
N VAL A 61 6.99 -40.86 -38.80
CA VAL A 61 7.35 -42.05 -37.98
C VAL A 61 8.17 -43.17 -38.65
N VAL A 62 9.32 -43.54 -38.04
CA VAL A 62 9.62 -44.87 -37.46
C VAL A 62 11.01 -44.83 -36.78
N ALA A 63 11.09 -45.48 -35.61
CA ALA A 63 12.24 -45.68 -34.74
C ALA A 63 13.24 -46.74 -35.24
N ARG A 64 14.50 -46.66 -34.79
CA ARG A 64 15.24 -47.73 -34.05
C ARG A 64 16.74 -47.41 -33.89
N ASN A 65 17.18 -47.33 -32.64
CA ASN A 65 18.13 -48.25 -31.98
C ASN A 65 19.46 -48.63 -32.69
N LEU A 66 20.61 -48.28 -32.08
CA LEU A 66 21.50 -49.18 -31.29
C LEU A 66 22.97 -48.72 -31.22
N MET A 67 23.50 -48.77 -29.99
CA MET A 67 24.81 -49.29 -29.53
C MET A 67 26.15 -48.65 -29.95
N GLY A 68 27.03 -48.49 -28.96
CA GLY A 68 28.47 -48.68 -29.16
C GLY A 68 29.44 -48.03 -28.16
N GLY A 69 29.62 -48.64 -26.99
CA GLY A 69 30.93 -49.06 -26.43
C GLY A 69 32.12 -48.11 -26.17
N ASN A 70 32.47 -48.02 -24.88
CA ASN A 70 33.77 -48.36 -24.24
C ASN A 70 35.04 -47.47 -24.32
N LEU A 71 35.42 -47.00 -23.10
CA LEU A 71 36.67 -47.23 -22.32
C LEU A 71 38.05 -46.81 -22.87
N LEU A 72 38.77 -45.98 -22.08
CA LEU A 72 39.95 -46.35 -21.25
C LEU A 72 40.61 -45.09 -20.65
N GLY A 73 41.05 -45.17 -19.38
CA GLY A 73 41.68 -44.08 -18.61
C GLY A 73 43.21 -44.14 -18.55
N LEU A 74 43.81 -43.30 -17.70
CA LEU A 74 45.07 -43.56 -16.96
C LEU A 74 45.39 -42.46 -15.90
N GLU A 75 45.89 -42.97 -14.78
CA GLU A 75 46.45 -42.47 -13.51
C GLU A 75 47.55 -41.38 -13.62
N ALA A 76 48.16 -40.75 -12.59
CA ALA A 76 47.97 -40.49 -11.15
C ALA A 76 49.15 -39.56 -10.72
N GLY A 77 49.06 -38.87 -9.57
CA GLY A 77 50.26 -38.30 -8.92
C GLY A 77 50.01 -37.15 -7.93
N THR A 78 50.24 -37.41 -6.63
CA THR A 78 50.45 -36.42 -5.55
C THR A 78 51.88 -36.61 -5.00
N PRO A 79 52.51 -35.60 -4.34
CA PRO A 79 52.44 -35.52 -2.86
C PRO A 79 52.60 -34.12 -2.19
N THR A 80 51.81 -33.92 -1.13
CA THR A 80 52.05 -33.30 0.21
C THR A 80 52.78 -31.96 0.51
N LYS A 81 52.11 -31.22 1.43
CA LYS A 81 52.53 -30.46 2.65
C LYS A 81 52.64 -28.91 2.60
N GLY A 82 51.84 -28.25 3.47
CA GLY A 82 52.29 -27.06 4.25
C GLY A 82 51.34 -25.86 4.46
N LEU A 83 50.47 -25.93 5.49
CA LEU A 83 50.08 -24.88 6.47
C LEU A 83 49.49 -23.48 6.05
N SER A 84 48.28 -23.23 6.57
CA SER A 84 47.89 -22.12 7.47
C SER A 84 47.41 -20.73 6.95
N TYR A 85 46.09 -20.54 7.13
CA TYR A 85 45.33 -19.36 7.63
C TYR A 85 44.91 -18.17 6.73
N SER A 86 43.62 -17.85 6.94
CA SER A 86 42.90 -16.58 6.77
C SER A 86 42.26 -16.31 5.39
N SER A 87 41.00 -16.71 5.23
CA SER A 87 40.07 -16.19 4.25
C SER A 87 39.17 -15.11 4.89
N LYS A 88 39.48 -13.85 4.61
CA LYS A 88 38.49 -12.76 4.66
C LYS A 88 37.71 -12.81 3.34
N ILE A 89 36.43 -13.17 3.40
CA ILE A 89 35.50 -12.88 2.31
C ILE A 89 34.55 -11.80 2.83
N ARG A 90 34.80 -10.56 2.37
CA ARG A 90 33.81 -9.48 2.35
C ARG A 90 32.82 -9.82 1.24
N ALA A 91 31.57 -10.13 1.57
CA ALA A 91 30.46 -10.05 0.63
C ALA A 91 29.85 -8.65 0.76
N LEU A 92 30.08 -7.80 -0.24
CA LEU A 92 29.30 -6.59 -0.49
C LEU A 92 27.99 -7.02 -1.13
N ILE A 93 26.87 -6.87 -0.42
CA ILE A 93 25.54 -6.97 -1.00
C ILE A 93 25.12 -5.56 -1.39
N SER A 94 25.11 -5.29 -2.70
CA SER A 94 24.43 -4.15 -3.31
C SER A 94 23.02 -4.60 -3.71
N PRO A 95 21.94 -3.89 -3.37
CA PRO A 95 20.59 -4.26 -3.79
C PRO A 95 20.30 -3.59 -5.13
N ASN A 96 20.40 -4.32 -6.25
CA ASN A 96 19.75 -3.96 -7.51
C ASN A 96 19.76 -5.13 -8.51
N ASN A 97 18.56 -5.43 -9.03
CA ASN A 97 18.16 -6.39 -10.08
C ASN A 97 17.68 -7.80 -9.64
N PRO A 98 16.40 -8.15 -9.94
CA PRO A 98 15.95 -9.54 -10.03
C PRO A 98 16.32 -10.14 -11.41
N PRO A 99 16.63 -11.45 -11.52
CA PRO A 99 16.81 -12.08 -12.82
C PRO A 99 15.46 -12.39 -13.49
N ALA A 100 15.41 -12.17 -14.80
CA ALA A 100 14.28 -12.47 -15.67
C ALA A 100 14.07 -13.98 -15.85
N LEU A 101 12.84 -14.46 -15.70
CA LEU A 101 12.41 -15.81 -16.06
C LEU A 101 11.83 -15.79 -17.49
N ALA A 102 12.59 -16.30 -18.45
CA ALA A 102 12.09 -16.73 -19.74
C ALA A 102 11.99 -18.26 -19.76
N GLY A 103 10.84 -18.77 -20.21
CA GLY A 103 10.46 -20.18 -20.13
C GLY A 103 11.42 -21.15 -20.82
N LEU A 104 11.75 -22.22 -20.09
CA LEU A 104 12.20 -23.50 -20.61
C LEU A 104 11.49 -24.60 -19.80
N GLY A 105 11.08 -25.66 -20.50
CA GLY A 105 10.08 -26.62 -20.05
C GLY A 105 10.38 -27.34 -18.74
N ALA A 106 9.30 -27.80 -18.12
CA ALA A 106 9.27 -28.59 -16.89
C ALA A 106 10.27 -29.75 -16.91
N PRO A 107 11.22 -29.81 -15.97
CA PRO A 107 11.82 -31.07 -15.55
C PRO A 107 10.91 -31.71 -14.49
N GLY A 108 10.77 -33.03 -14.56
CA GLY A 108 9.88 -33.80 -13.68
C GLY A 108 10.14 -33.52 -12.20
N LEU A 109 9.03 -33.39 -11.45
CA LEU A 109 8.99 -33.35 -10.00
C LEU A 109 9.49 -34.69 -9.44
N GLY A 110 10.79 -34.79 -9.23
CA GLY A 110 11.39 -35.76 -8.33
C GLY A 110 11.39 -35.18 -6.92
N ASN A 111 10.83 -35.93 -5.97
CA ASN A 111 10.96 -35.69 -4.53
C ASN A 111 12.43 -35.43 -4.16
N THR A 112 12.74 -34.20 -3.80
CA THR A 112 13.93 -33.88 -3.01
C THR A 112 13.47 -33.24 -1.72
N SER A 113 13.19 -34.07 -0.71
CA SER A 113 13.18 -33.61 0.68
C SER A 113 14.59 -33.09 0.97
N SER A 114 14.72 -31.77 1.17
CA SER A 114 15.97 -31.21 1.67
C SER A 114 16.14 -31.71 3.10
N SER A 115 17.07 -32.63 3.28
CA SER A 115 17.49 -33.26 4.55
C SER A 115 18.21 -32.30 5.51
N SER A 116 18.02 -30.98 5.38
CA SER A 116 18.65 -29.97 6.22
C SER A 116 17.89 -29.78 7.53
N VAL A 117 18.65 -29.73 8.63
CA VAL A 117 18.13 -29.35 9.95
C VAL A 117 17.56 -27.93 9.88
N LEU A 118 16.33 -27.73 10.36
CA LEU A 118 15.60 -26.46 10.24
C LEU A 118 16.23 -25.33 11.06
N VAL A 119 16.67 -25.64 12.28
CA VAL A 119 17.44 -24.76 13.19
C VAL A 119 18.55 -25.58 13.84
N SER A 120 19.74 -25.01 13.99
CA SER A 120 20.96 -25.78 14.29
C SER A 120 21.82 -25.21 15.41
N VAL A 121 21.81 -23.91 15.62
CA VAL A 121 22.56 -23.22 16.68
C VAL A 121 21.64 -22.35 17.54
N ALA A 122 22.10 -22.02 18.74
CA ALA A 122 21.36 -21.16 19.66
C ALA A 122 21.20 -19.75 19.05
N GLY A 123 19.97 -19.22 19.06
CA GLY A 123 19.59 -18.00 18.36
C GLY A 123 19.08 -18.23 16.93
N ASP A 124 19.10 -19.46 16.42
CA ASP A 124 18.49 -19.75 15.12
C ASP A 124 16.97 -19.67 15.20
N ARG A 125 16.38 -19.13 14.13
CA ARG A 125 14.95 -19.12 13.87
C ARG A 125 14.70 -19.39 12.40
N ALA A 126 13.68 -20.19 12.11
CA ALA A 126 13.28 -20.49 10.74
C ALA A 126 11.76 -20.58 10.62
N ILE A 127 11.24 -20.15 9.47
CA ILE A 127 9.83 -20.25 9.10
C ILE A 127 9.56 -21.68 8.61
N ILE A 128 8.37 -22.20 8.91
CA ILE A 128 7.86 -23.42 8.26
C ILE A 128 7.68 -23.12 6.76
N PRO A 129 8.44 -23.78 5.85
CA PRO A 129 8.59 -23.34 4.45
C PRO A 129 7.36 -23.60 3.57
N GLY A 130 6.36 -24.29 4.07
CA GLY A 130 5.13 -24.63 3.37
C GLY A 130 4.37 -25.71 4.13
N TRP A 131 3.17 -26.01 3.65
CA TRP A 131 2.23 -26.92 4.29
C TRP A 131 1.66 -27.92 3.30
N TYR A 132 1.42 -29.14 3.76
CA TYR A 132 0.43 -30.02 3.17
C TYR A 132 -0.92 -29.74 3.82
N MET A 133 -1.94 -29.45 3.02
CA MET A 133 -3.26 -29.00 3.44
C MET A 133 -4.37 -29.98 3.01
N GLN A 134 -5.29 -30.33 3.92
CA GLN A 134 -6.44 -31.19 3.62
C GLN A 134 -7.66 -30.91 4.50
N SER A 135 -8.87 -31.09 3.95
CA SER A 135 -10.11 -31.00 4.73
C SER A 135 -10.17 -32.12 5.76
N SER A 136 -10.71 -31.84 6.95
CA SER A 136 -10.92 -32.87 7.96
C SER A 136 -11.88 -33.99 7.52
N LYS A 137 -12.67 -33.77 6.44
CA LYS A 137 -13.51 -34.80 5.80
C LYS A 137 -12.68 -35.90 5.11
N GLY A 138 -11.46 -35.58 4.68
CA GLY A 138 -10.57 -36.47 3.93
C GLY A 138 -9.60 -37.28 4.78
N VAL A 139 -9.68 -37.20 6.11
CA VAL A 139 -8.72 -37.79 7.06
C VAL A 139 -9.44 -38.56 8.18
N PRO A 140 -8.77 -39.49 8.88
CA PRO A 140 -9.38 -40.24 9.98
C PRO A 140 -9.93 -39.34 11.09
N ASN A 141 -10.97 -39.80 11.80
CA ASN A 141 -11.66 -39.01 12.83
C ASN A 141 -10.77 -38.47 13.96
N ASN A 142 -9.60 -39.09 14.21
CA ASN A 142 -8.63 -38.59 15.19
C ASN A 142 -7.58 -37.72 14.49
N ILE A 143 -7.81 -36.41 14.43
CA ILE A 143 -6.95 -35.42 13.75
C ILE A 143 -5.48 -35.52 14.21
N GLY A 144 -5.25 -35.72 15.52
CA GLY A 144 -3.90 -35.83 16.08
C GLY A 144 -3.06 -36.95 15.44
N THR A 145 -3.69 -38.04 14.96
CA THR A 145 -2.96 -39.11 14.27
C THR A 145 -2.34 -38.68 12.95
N SER A 146 -2.86 -37.62 12.31
CA SER A 146 -2.29 -37.05 11.08
C SER A 146 -1.02 -36.25 11.34
N SER A 147 -0.71 -35.95 12.60
CA SER A 147 0.53 -35.30 13.02
C SER A 147 1.67 -36.29 13.31
N HIS A 148 1.45 -37.60 13.10
CA HIS A 148 2.54 -38.56 13.12
C HIS A 148 3.42 -38.44 11.88
N ILE A 149 4.71 -38.71 12.07
CA ILE A 149 5.72 -38.69 11.02
C ILE A 149 5.41 -39.79 9.99
N GLY A 150 5.63 -39.50 8.71
CA GLY A 150 5.41 -40.41 7.59
C GLY A 150 3.94 -40.67 7.25
N THR A 151 3.01 -39.85 7.74
CA THR A 151 1.61 -39.89 7.28
C THR A 151 1.55 -39.62 5.78
N ASP A 152 0.79 -40.44 5.05
CA ASP A 152 0.63 -40.29 3.59
C ASP A 152 -0.14 -39.01 3.25
N VAL A 153 0.58 -38.05 2.69
CA VAL A 153 0.06 -36.75 2.22
C VAL A 153 0.00 -36.66 0.69
N SER A 154 0.11 -37.78 -0.03
CA SER A 154 0.18 -37.79 -1.49
C SER A 154 -1.04 -37.18 -2.19
N THR A 155 -2.19 -37.10 -1.50
CA THR A 155 -3.44 -36.51 -2.00
C THR A 155 -3.74 -35.13 -1.40
N TRP A 156 -2.85 -34.59 -0.57
CA TRP A 156 -3.02 -33.30 0.09
C TRP A 156 -2.51 -32.18 -0.83
N TYR A 157 -3.09 -30.99 -0.65
CA TYR A 157 -2.69 -29.80 -1.41
C TYR A 157 -1.39 -29.23 -0.83
N HIS A 158 -0.46 -28.77 -1.66
CA HIS A 158 0.75 -28.11 -1.17
C HIS A 158 0.53 -26.60 -1.18
N VAL A 159 0.71 -25.94 -0.04
CA VAL A 159 0.43 -24.50 0.15
C VAL A 159 1.68 -23.80 0.66
N SER A 160 1.88 -22.55 0.26
CA SER A 160 2.96 -21.68 0.72
C SER A 160 2.92 -21.43 2.26
N PRO A 161 3.99 -20.89 2.88
CA PRO A 161 4.07 -20.69 4.34
C PRO A 161 2.91 -19.92 4.98
N ARG A 162 2.28 -19.04 4.19
CA ARG A 162 1.18 -18.17 4.60
C ARG A 162 0.05 -18.28 3.59
N GLY A 163 -1.09 -18.80 4.00
CA GLY A 163 -2.24 -18.94 3.13
C GLY A 163 -3.48 -19.35 3.89
N THR A 164 -4.60 -18.73 3.54
CA THR A 164 -5.92 -19.23 3.91
C THR A 164 -6.23 -20.50 3.11
N ILE A 165 -7.32 -21.19 3.45
CA ILE A 165 -7.75 -22.37 2.69
C ILE A 165 -7.98 -21.99 1.22
N MET A 166 -8.65 -20.87 0.97
CA MET A 166 -8.95 -20.41 -0.38
C MET A 166 -7.68 -20.01 -1.15
N ALA A 167 -6.73 -19.34 -0.51
CA ALA A 167 -5.42 -19.07 -1.10
C ALA A 167 -4.71 -20.38 -1.51
N GLY A 168 -4.71 -21.39 -0.64
CA GLY A 168 -4.13 -22.70 -0.94
C GLY A 168 -4.83 -23.43 -2.09
N LEU A 169 -6.16 -23.39 -2.17
CA LEU A 169 -6.92 -23.98 -3.28
C LEU A 169 -6.64 -23.28 -4.62
N LEU A 170 -6.40 -21.96 -4.59
CA LEU A 170 -5.97 -21.19 -5.76
C LEU A 170 -4.54 -21.55 -6.20
N GLU A 171 -3.60 -21.67 -5.25
CA GLU A 171 -2.22 -22.11 -5.53
C GLU A 171 -2.17 -23.51 -6.18
N ASN A 172 -3.13 -24.38 -5.84
CA ASN A 172 -3.23 -25.74 -6.38
C ASN A 172 -4.13 -25.85 -7.62
N GLY A 173 -4.62 -24.73 -8.16
CA GLY A 173 -5.41 -24.72 -9.40
C GLY A 173 -6.79 -25.37 -9.29
N VAL A 174 -7.33 -25.53 -8.06
CA VAL A 174 -8.72 -25.98 -7.84
C VAL A 174 -9.69 -24.89 -8.32
N TYR A 175 -9.32 -23.64 -8.07
CA TYR A 175 -9.99 -22.45 -8.60
C TYR A 175 -8.98 -21.53 -9.28
N SER A 176 -9.46 -20.45 -9.92
CA SER A 176 -8.62 -19.38 -10.45
C SER A 176 -9.30 -18.02 -10.30
N ASP A 177 -8.51 -16.96 -10.08
CA ASP A 177 -9.00 -15.58 -9.97
C ASP A 177 -9.90 -15.19 -11.16
N SER A 178 -9.45 -15.49 -12.38
CA SER A 178 -10.19 -15.17 -13.60
C SER A 178 -11.56 -15.85 -13.69
N ASN A 179 -11.73 -16.98 -13.01
CA ASN A 179 -13.02 -17.66 -12.97
C ASN A 179 -13.88 -17.12 -11.82
N LEU A 180 -13.33 -17.06 -10.61
CA LEU A 180 -14.07 -16.70 -9.41
C LEU A 180 -14.54 -15.24 -9.44
N PHE A 181 -13.68 -14.33 -9.88
CA PHE A 181 -14.00 -12.91 -9.93
C PHE A 181 -14.83 -12.54 -11.15
N PHE A 182 -15.23 -13.49 -12.01
CA PHE A 182 -16.04 -13.17 -13.18
C PHE A 182 -17.53 -13.24 -12.84
N SER A 183 -18.22 -12.11 -12.92
CA SER A 183 -19.64 -11.96 -12.62
C SER A 183 -19.95 -12.52 -11.22
N ASN A 184 -21.03 -13.27 -11.05
CA ASN A 184 -21.39 -13.89 -9.77
C ASN A 184 -20.79 -15.31 -9.58
N ASN A 185 -19.64 -15.63 -10.19
CA ASN A 185 -19.04 -16.96 -10.06
C ASN A 185 -18.57 -17.28 -8.63
N LEU A 186 -18.13 -16.30 -7.85
CA LEU A 186 -17.72 -16.52 -6.45
C LEU A 186 -18.87 -17.12 -5.61
N ASP A 187 -20.12 -16.68 -5.87
CA ASP A 187 -21.32 -17.22 -5.23
C ASP A 187 -21.75 -18.57 -5.86
N THR A 188 -21.70 -18.67 -7.19
CA THR A 188 -22.36 -19.76 -7.92
C THR A 188 -21.49 -20.97 -8.26
N LYS A 189 -20.15 -20.85 -8.13
CA LYS A 189 -19.19 -21.91 -8.54
C LYS A 189 -18.42 -22.53 -7.39
N VAL A 190 -18.48 -21.94 -6.20
CA VAL A 190 -17.74 -22.43 -5.03
C VAL A 190 -18.61 -23.37 -4.20
N ASP A 191 -18.05 -24.49 -3.75
CA ASP A 191 -18.73 -25.38 -2.80
C ASP A 191 -18.43 -24.91 -1.37
N TYR A 192 -19.32 -24.07 -0.84
CA TYR A 192 -19.20 -23.52 0.53
C TYR A 192 -19.21 -24.61 1.61
N SER A 193 -19.74 -25.82 1.33
CA SER A 193 -19.76 -26.90 2.31
C SER A 193 -18.36 -27.42 2.65
N ALA A 194 -17.36 -27.12 1.81
CA ALA A 194 -15.97 -27.45 2.05
C ALA A 194 -15.37 -26.66 3.23
N PHE A 195 -15.88 -25.46 3.53
CA PHE A 195 -15.31 -24.56 4.54
C PHE A 195 -16.01 -24.62 5.90
N ASN A 196 -17.07 -25.42 6.04
CA ASN A 196 -17.81 -25.58 7.30
C ASN A 196 -17.24 -26.67 8.23
N VAL A 197 -16.01 -27.12 7.98
CA VAL A 197 -15.30 -28.13 8.76
C VAL A 197 -13.85 -27.70 8.98
N PRO A 198 -13.14 -28.27 9.98
CA PRO A 198 -11.72 -27.99 10.14
C PRO A 198 -10.89 -28.36 8.90
N TRP A 199 -9.77 -27.67 8.72
CA TRP A 199 -8.75 -27.99 7.73
C TRP A 199 -7.41 -28.16 8.41
N LEU A 200 -6.63 -29.13 7.92
CA LEU A 200 -5.35 -29.51 8.50
C LEU A 200 -4.22 -28.91 7.68
N TYR A 201 -3.25 -28.29 8.34
CA TYR A 201 -1.99 -27.81 7.78
C TYR A 201 -0.86 -28.60 8.43
N ARG A 202 -0.10 -29.36 7.65
CA ARG A 202 0.93 -30.29 8.14
C ARG A 202 2.28 -29.99 7.51
N ALA A 203 3.35 -30.01 8.31
CA ALA A 203 4.72 -29.90 7.82
C ALA A 203 5.67 -30.81 8.61
N GLU A 204 6.62 -31.44 7.90
CA GLU A 204 7.71 -32.21 8.50
C GLU A 204 9.03 -31.46 8.37
N PHE A 205 9.87 -31.57 9.39
CA PHE A 205 11.16 -30.87 9.45
C PHE A 205 12.16 -31.63 10.33
N MET A 206 13.45 -31.36 10.11
CA MET A 206 14.54 -32.03 10.83
C MET A 206 15.05 -31.18 11.99
N LEU A 207 15.25 -31.79 13.16
CA LEU A 207 15.91 -31.20 14.33
C LEU A 207 17.04 -32.12 14.85
N ASN A 208 17.97 -31.53 15.60
CA ASN A 208 19.10 -32.23 16.23
C ASN A 208 19.26 -31.79 17.71
N PRO A 209 18.26 -32.06 18.56
CA PRO A 209 18.24 -31.62 19.95
C PRO A 209 19.40 -32.17 20.76
N LYS A 210 20.02 -31.31 21.56
CA LYS A 210 21.09 -31.65 22.52
C LYS A 210 20.70 -31.19 23.94
N PRO A 211 21.27 -31.80 24.98
CA PRO A 211 21.04 -31.36 26.36
C PRO A 211 21.33 -29.86 26.54
N GLY A 212 20.45 -29.16 27.27
CA GLY A 212 20.55 -27.72 27.54
C GLY A 212 20.12 -26.80 26.39
N GLN A 213 19.55 -27.35 25.32
CA GLN A 213 18.92 -26.59 24.24
C GLN A 213 17.40 -26.57 24.43
N HIS A 214 16.78 -25.45 24.08
CA HIS A 214 15.33 -25.26 24.15
C HIS A 214 14.78 -24.93 22.76
N TYR A 215 13.60 -25.46 22.46
CA TYR A 215 12.94 -25.30 21.16
C TYR A 215 11.57 -24.67 21.35
N PHE A 216 11.23 -23.73 20.48
CA PHE A 216 9.93 -23.05 20.51
C PHE A 216 9.25 -23.04 19.17
N VAL A 217 7.93 -23.16 19.18
CA VAL A 217 7.05 -22.86 18.06
C VAL A 217 6.37 -21.53 18.32
N GLN A 218 6.48 -20.58 17.40
CA GLN A 218 5.79 -19.30 17.47
C GLN A 218 4.78 -19.18 16.33
N THR A 219 3.52 -18.91 16.69
CA THR A 219 2.48 -18.49 15.77
C THR A 219 2.40 -16.97 15.77
N ASN A 220 2.02 -16.37 14.64
CA ASN A 220 1.78 -14.92 14.53
C ASN A 220 0.30 -14.60 14.25
N GLY A 221 -0.59 -15.52 14.63
CA GLY A 221 -2.03 -15.49 14.34
C GLY A 221 -2.47 -16.64 13.45
N ILE A 222 -3.63 -17.22 13.76
CA ILE A 222 -4.29 -18.28 12.98
C ILE A 222 -5.76 -17.89 12.88
N THR A 223 -6.32 -17.90 11.67
CA THR A 223 -7.68 -17.43 11.45
C THR A 223 -8.69 -18.58 11.55
N SER A 224 -9.67 -18.52 12.45
CA SER A 224 -9.76 -17.66 13.65
C SER A 224 -9.19 -18.32 14.91
N ARG A 225 -8.91 -19.62 14.85
CA ARG A 225 -8.36 -20.46 15.93
C ARG A 225 -7.89 -21.81 15.40
N GLY A 226 -7.08 -22.53 16.18
CA GLY A 226 -6.68 -23.88 15.79
C GLY A 226 -6.09 -24.74 16.91
N ASP A 227 -6.15 -26.05 16.73
CA ASP A 227 -5.38 -26.99 17.54
C ASP A 227 -3.97 -27.14 16.95
N VAL A 228 -2.93 -27.02 17.77
CA VAL A 228 -1.52 -27.14 17.38
C VAL A 228 -0.95 -28.43 17.96
N TYR A 229 -0.47 -29.31 17.08
CA TYR A 229 0.13 -30.59 17.44
C TYR A 229 1.59 -30.66 17.04
N ILE A 230 2.40 -31.34 17.86
CA ILE A 230 3.77 -31.75 17.53
C ILE A 230 3.88 -33.26 17.76
N ASN A 231 4.28 -34.00 16.74
CA ASN A 231 4.56 -35.45 16.80
C ASN A 231 3.44 -36.32 17.41
N GLY A 232 2.17 -35.93 17.27
CA GLY A 232 1.01 -36.64 17.86
C GLY A 232 0.45 -36.00 19.13
N GLU A 233 1.17 -35.06 19.75
CA GLU A 233 0.81 -34.46 21.03
C GLU A 233 0.21 -33.07 20.84
N LEU A 234 -0.90 -32.80 21.55
CA LEU A 234 -1.57 -31.50 21.52
C LEU A 234 -0.80 -30.48 22.39
N ILE A 235 -0.22 -29.47 21.75
CA ILE A 235 0.55 -28.40 22.42
C ILE A 235 -0.36 -27.26 22.84
N ALA A 236 -1.27 -26.85 21.96
CA ALA A 236 -2.25 -25.81 22.24
C ALA A 236 -3.59 -26.19 21.61
N SER A 237 -4.69 -26.06 22.36
CA SER A 237 -6.02 -26.27 21.79
C SER A 237 -6.53 -25.00 21.09
N LYS A 238 -7.58 -25.16 20.28
CA LYS A 238 -8.37 -24.09 19.66
C LYS A 238 -9.04 -23.14 20.65
N ASP A 239 -8.96 -23.38 21.95
CA ASP A 239 -9.44 -22.46 22.99
C ASP A 239 -8.28 -21.66 23.61
N VAL A 240 -7.03 -22.07 23.35
CA VAL A 240 -5.80 -21.37 23.71
C VAL A 240 -5.28 -20.56 22.52
N GLN A 241 -5.13 -21.18 21.35
CA GLN A 241 -4.72 -20.50 20.11
C GLN A 241 -5.96 -19.92 19.41
N VAL A 242 -6.28 -18.66 19.74
CA VAL A 242 -7.48 -17.95 19.29
C VAL A 242 -7.14 -16.53 18.89
N GLY A 243 -7.83 -16.02 17.87
CA GLY A 243 -7.71 -14.67 17.33
C GLY A 243 -6.79 -14.63 16.12
N SER A 244 -7.25 -14.02 15.03
CA SER A 244 -6.48 -13.88 13.79
C SER A 244 -5.20 -13.06 13.96
N TYR A 245 -5.18 -12.14 14.94
CA TYR A 245 -4.00 -11.35 15.32
C TYR A 245 -3.29 -11.88 16.57
N GLY A 246 -3.81 -12.93 17.23
CA GLY A 246 -3.28 -13.47 18.48
C GLY A 246 -2.12 -14.44 18.26
N GLY A 247 -0.91 -13.93 18.10
CA GLY A 247 0.31 -14.75 18.05
C GLY A 247 0.78 -15.22 19.44
N GLN A 248 1.31 -16.44 19.52
CA GLN A 248 1.79 -17.06 20.77
C GLN A 248 3.07 -17.85 20.56
N LYS A 249 3.87 -17.98 21.61
CA LYS A 249 5.12 -18.77 21.63
C LYS A 249 4.96 -19.95 22.60
N TYR A 250 5.17 -21.16 22.10
CA TYR A 250 5.06 -22.41 22.84
C TYR A 250 6.43 -23.04 22.97
N GLU A 251 6.83 -23.42 24.19
CA GLU A 251 8.00 -24.26 24.38
C GLU A 251 7.68 -25.70 24.02
N VAL A 252 8.44 -26.27 23.09
CA VAL A 252 8.23 -27.62 22.54
C VAL A 252 9.39 -28.56 22.79
N THR A 253 10.35 -28.16 23.63
CA THR A 253 11.60 -28.91 23.92
C THR A 253 11.35 -30.39 24.27
N GLN A 254 10.31 -30.68 25.05
CA GLN A 254 9.97 -32.05 25.48
C GLN A 254 9.16 -32.84 24.45
N HIS A 255 8.67 -32.17 23.41
CA HIS A 255 7.78 -32.73 22.39
C HIS A 255 8.49 -33.01 21.05
N VAL A 256 9.71 -32.49 20.90
CA VAL A 256 10.55 -32.71 19.71
C VAL A 256 11.53 -33.87 19.92
N GLN A 257 11.94 -34.49 18.81
CA GLN A 257 12.84 -35.65 18.81
C GLN A 257 14.03 -35.46 17.87
N GLN A 258 15.02 -36.34 18.01
CA GLN A 258 16.15 -36.43 17.09
C GLN A 258 15.69 -36.81 15.69
N GLY A 259 16.12 -36.04 14.68
CA GLY A 259 15.78 -36.29 13.29
C GLY A 259 14.46 -35.65 12.89
N GLU A 260 13.58 -36.43 12.26
CA GLU A 260 12.32 -35.93 11.71
C GLU A 260 11.31 -35.62 12.81
N ASN A 261 10.61 -34.50 12.64
CA ASN A 261 9.53 -34.00 13.48
C ASN A 261 8.39 -33.55 12.58
N CYS A 262 7.17 -33.52 13.11
CA CYS A 262 5.98 -33.08 12.40
C CYS A 262 5.20 -32.07 13.24
N ILE A 263 4.82 -30.95 12.61
CA ILE A 263 3.82 -30.01 13.12
C ILE A 263 2.53 -30.18 12.33
N LEU A 264 1.40 -30.12 13.05
CA LEU A 264 0.07 -30.06 12.43
C LEU A 264 -0.78 -29.00 13.13
N ILE A 265 -1.42 -28.15 12.33
CA ILE A 265 -2.37 -27.14 12.78
C ILE A 265 -3.74 -27.46 12.19
N ALA A 266 -4.73 -27.71 13.04
CA ALA A 266 -6.12 -27.89 12.63
C ALA A 266 -6.87 -26.56 12.78
N THR A 267 -7.11 -25.86 11.68
CA THR A 267 -7.79 -24.56 11.65
C THR A 267 -9.30 -24.74 11.58
N TYR A 268 -10.05 -23.96 12.36
CA TYR A 268 -11.51 -24.08 12.46
C TYR A 268 -12.24 -22.98 11.67
N PRO A 269 -13.46 -23.26 11.16
CA PRO A 269 -14.24 -22.30 10.39
C PRO A 269 -14.45 -20.96 11.11
N THR A 270 -14.09 -19.89 10.41
CA THR A 270 -14.18 -18.50 10.88
C THR A 270 -15.58 -17.94 10.72
N ASN A 271 -16.02 -17.20 11.73
CA ASN A 271 -17.22 -16.36 11.67
C ASN A 271 -16.89 -14.98 12.26
N TYR A 272 -16.93 -13.93 11.45
CA TYR A 272 -16.57 -12.57 11.84
C TYR A 272 -17.43 -12.00 12.97
N LEU A 273 -18.69 -12.43 13.08
CA LEU A 273 -19.57 -11.97 14.16
C LEU A 273 -19.24 -12.64 15.50
N ARG A 274 -18.60 -13.82 15.49
CA ARG A 274 -18.30 -14.58 16.71
C ARG A 274 -16.84 -14.48 17.12
N ASP A 275 -15.94 -14.49 16.15
CA ASP A 275 -14.51 -14.65 16.35
C ASP A 275 -13.78 -13.32 16.10
N PHE A 276 -12.71 -13.06 16.87
CA PHE A 276 -11.77 -11.97 16.62
C PHE A 276 -10.94 -12.27 15.37
N ALA A 277 -11.53 -12.06 14.20
CA ALA A 277 -10.96 -12.33 12.90
C ALA A 277 -10.77 -11.05 12.09
N MET A 278 -10.37 -11.18 10.82
CA MET A 278 -10.34 -10.06 9.87
C MET A 278 -11.51 -10.21 8.91
N GLY A 279 -12.54 -9.37 9.08
CA GLY A 279 -13.70 -9.28 8.20
C GLY A 279 -13.50 -8.30 7.05
N PHE A 280 -14.49 -8.20 6.16
CA PHE A 280 -14.53 -7.21 5.08
C PHE A 280 -15.74 -6.27 5.18
N VAL A 281 -16.48 -6.32 6.29
CA VAL A 281 -17.66 -5.48 6.55
C VAL A 281 -18.60 -5.50 5.34
N ASP A 282 -18.77 -4.38 4.65
CA ASP A 282 -19.56 -4.24 3.43
C ASP A 282 -18.70 -3.84 2.22
N TRP A 283 -17.38 -3.91 2.31
CA TRP A 283 -16.43 -3.49 1.27
C TRP A 283 -16.48 -4.39 0.03
N ASN A 284 -16.89 -5.64 0.24
CA ASN A 284 -17.02 -6.67 -0.78
C ASN A 284 -17.89 -7.85 -0.28
N PRO A 285 -18.37 -8.73 -1.17
CA PRO A 285 -18.87 -10.04 -0.80
C PRO A 285 -17.84 -10.84 0.01
N TYR A 286 -18.31 -11.67 0.93
CA TYR A 286 -17.41 -12.43 1.80
C TYR A 286 -16.61 -13.48 1.02
N PRO A 287 -15.33 -13.69 1.37
CA PRO A 287 -14.54 -14.78 0.82
C PRO A 287 -15.14 -16.13 1.28
N PRO A 288 -15.15 -17.18 0.43
CA PRO A 288 -15.84 -18.43 0.74
C PRO A 288 -15.37 -19.17 2.00
N ASP A 289 -14.10 -19.01 2.36
CA ASP A 289 -13.49 -19.61 3.55
C ASP A 289 -13.49 -18.69 4.78
N ASN A 290 -14.05 -17.48 4.66
CA ASN A 290 -13.97 -16.42 5.67
C ASN A 290 -12.54 -16.16 6.19
N GLY A 291 -11.53 -16.28 5.31
CA GLY A 291 -10.12 -16.10 5.66
C GLY A 291 -9.53 -17.21 6.55
N THR A 292 -10.25 -18.32 6.77
CA THR A 292 -9.82 -19.42 7.64
C THR A 292 -8.49 -20.02 7.16
N GLY A 293 -7.50 -20.15 8.06
CA GLY A 293 -6.23 -20.79 7.75
C GLY A 293 -5.02 -20.24 8.51
N VAL A 294 -3.84 -20.70 8.10
CA VAL A 294 -2.54 -20.24 8.64
C VAL A 294 -2.05 -19.08 7.77
N TRP A 295 -2.60 -17.90 8.05
CA TRP A 295 -2.42 -16.74 7.18
C TRP A 295 -1.10 -15.99 7.43
N ARG A 296 -0.45 -16.17 8.59
CA ARG A 296 0.88 -15.63 8.91
C ARG A 296 1.88 -16.75 9.17
N HIS A 297 3.17 -16.42 9.10
CA HIS A 297 4.24 -17.40 9.31
C HIS A 297 4.15 -18.06 10.69
N VAL A 298 4.45 -19.36 10.71
CA VAL A 298 4.77 -20.12 11.92
C VAL A 298 6.27 -20.37 11.92
N GLU A 299 6.90 -20.13 13.06
CA GLU A 299 8.36 -20.14 13.20
C GLU A 299 8.78 -21.19 14.22
N VAL A 300 9.90 -21.86 13.96
CA VAL A 300 10.61 -22.70 14.92
C VAL A 300 11.91 -21.98 15.30
N SER A 301 12.20 -21.91 16.59
CA SER A 301 13.45 -21.33 17.10
C SER A 301 14.16 -22.27 18.05
N GLN A 302 15.49 -22.14 18.11
CA GLN A 302 16.36 -22.87 19.03
C GLN A 302 17.15 -21.88 19.87
N THR A 303 17.16 -22.09 21.19
CA THR A 303 17.97 -21.31 22.14
C THR A 303 18.80 -22.25 23.03
N GLY A 304 19.75 -21.67 23.77
CA GLY A 304 20.34 -22.31 24.94
C GLY A 304 19.39 -22.23 26.14
N PRO A 305 19.89 -22.16 27.39
CA PRO A 305 19.03 -22.11 28.58
C PRO A 305 18.30 -20.77 28.77
N VAL A 306 18.71 -19.73 28.04
CA VAL A 306 18.11 -18.39 28.11
C VAL A 306 17.61 -17.95 26.75
N SER A 307 16.41 -17.37 26.70
CA SER A 307 15.78 -16.80 25.51
C SER A 307 15.49 -15.30 25.65
N MET A 308 15.33 -14.61 24.52
CA MET A 308 15.08 -13.18 24.41
C MET A 308 13.79 -12.86 23.64
N SER A 309 13.05 -11.84 24.09
CA SER A 309 11.98 -11.22 23.29
C SER A 309 12.55 -10.23 22.27
N PRO A 310 11.84 -9.95 21.16
CA PRO A 310 12.25 -8.90 20.22
C PRO A 310 12.50 -7.56 20.95
N PRO A 311 13.56 -6.82 20.60
CA PRO A 311 13.87 -5.58 21.31
C PRO A 311 12.78 -4.52 21.13
N ARG A 312 12.34 -3.91 22.23
CA ARG A 312 11.56 -2.66 22.24
C ARG A 312 12.51 -1.48 22.25
N ILE A 313 12.23 -0.46 21.44
CA ILE A 313 13.10 0.71 21.28
C ILE A 313 12.35 1.97 21.66
N VAL A 314 12.89 2.72 22.62
CA VAL A 314 12.37 4.02 23.04
C VAL A 314 13.45 5.07 22.85
N THR A 315 13.08 6.25 22.36
CA THR A 315 13.99 7.40 22.24
C THR A 315 13.48 8.56 23.09
N ASP A 316 14.39 9.40 23.60
CA ASP A 316 14.02 10.65 24.28
C ASP A 316 13.86 11.85 23.33
N PHE A 317 13.86 11.60 22.02
CA PHE A 317 13.77 12.61 20.98
C PHE A 317 12.41 13.31 20.99
N LYS A 318 12.42 14.64 21.14
CA LYS A 318 11.22 15.50 21.12
C LYS A 318 11.34 16.73 20.21
N ASP A 319 12.56 17.05 19.78
CA ASP A 319 12.91 18.26 19.04
C ASP A 319 13.78 17.88 17.84
N PRO A 320 13.41 18.23 16.59
CA PRO A 320 14.23 17.97 15.40
C PRO A 320 15.62 18.64 15.41
N HIS A 321 15.88 19.57 16.33
CA HIS A 321 17.19 20.19 16.51
C HIS A 321 18.05 19.52 17.60
N ALA A 322 17.58 18.42 18.19
CA ALA A 322 18.32 17.67 19.20
C ALA A 322 19.67 17.19 18.65
N ARG A 323 20.74 17.62 19.32
CA ARG A 323 22.13 17.23 19.00
C ARG A 323 22.56 15.91 19.64
N LYS A 324 21.74 15.39 20.53
CA LYS A 324 22.00 14.14 21.24
C LYS A 324 20.67 13.49 21.58
N VAL A 325 20.58 12.18 21.34
CA VAL A 325 19.40 11.36 21.64
C VAL A 325 19.83 10.13 22.40
N ALA A 326 19.14 9.83 23.50
CA ALA A 326 19.24 8.58 24.21
C ALA A 326 18.26 7.57 23.62
N ILE A 327 18.81 6.41 23.24
CA ILE A 327 18.07 5.25 22.76
C ILE A 327 18.11 4.21 23.88
N THR A 328 16.93 3.86 24.39
CA THR A 328 16.78 2.81 25.39
C THR A 328 16.26 1.56 24.70
N VAL A 329 17.11 0.53 24.63
CA VAL A 329 16.78 -0.78 24.10
C VAL A 329 16.39 -1.69 25.26
N LYS A 330 15.18 -2.27 25.19
CA LYS A 330 14.63 -3.17 26.19
C LYS A 330 14.34 -4.54 25.57
N THR A 331 14.66 -5.61 26.26
CA THR A 331 14.35 -6.98 25.84
C THR A 331 14.06 -7.81 27.07
N ASP A 332 13.03 -8.64 27.01
CA ASP A 332 12.70 -9.56 28.10
C ASP A 332 13.55 -10.80 27.93
N VAL A 333 14.23 -11.18 29.01
CA VAL A 333 15.15 -12.30 29.04
C VAL A 333 14.61 -13.31 30.03
N HIS A 334 14.45 -14.55 29.59
CA HIS A 334 13.89 -15.64 30.39
C HIS A 334 14.89 -16.79 30.49
N ASN A 335 15.14 -17.26 31.71
CA ASN A 335 15.96 -18.44 31.97
C ASN A 335 15.08 -19.69 32.12
N SER A 336 15.01 -20.51 31.06
CA SER A 336 14.30 -21.80 31.04
C SER A 336 15.10 -22.94 31.68
N GLY A 337 16.33 -22.67 32.13
CA GLY A 337 17.19 -23.63 32.82
C GLY A 337 16.78 -23.86 34.28
N ASP A 338 17.34 -24.92 34.87
CA ASP A 338 17.17 -25.32 36.27
C ASP A 338 18.23 -24.72 37.21
N GLU A 339 19.24 -24.04 36.65
CA GLU A 339 20.31 -23.37 37.39
C GLU A 339 20.24 -21.84 37.27
N ALA A 340 20.80 -21.16 38.28
CA ALA A 340 20.99 -19.72 38.22
C ALA A 340 22.18 -19.38 37.31
N VAL A 341 21.99 -18.44 36.39
CA VAL A 341 22.98 -18.08 35.37
C VAL A 341 23.25 -16.58 35.34
N ASP A 342 24.52 -16.21 35.10
CA ASP A 342 24.91 -14.84 34.78
C ASP A 342 24.83 -14.64 33.27
N VAL A 343 23.86 -13.84 32.83
CA VAL A 343 23.60 -13.58 31.40
C VAL A 343 24.19 -12.25 31.02
N LYS A 344 25.10 -12.25 30.05
CA LYS A 344 25.62 -11.03 29.40
C LYS A 344 24.80 -10.76 28.14
N VAL A 345 24.10 -9.63 28.13
CA VAL A 345 23.39 -9.12 26.96
C VAL A 345 24.25 -8.04 26.30
N ASP A 346 24.68 -8.29 25.07
CA ASP A 346 25.35 -7.31 24.22
C ASP A 346 24.34 -6.73 23.22
N CYS A 347 24.35 -5.41 23.04
CA CYS A 347 23.47 -4.71 22.13
C CYS A 347 24.25 -3.75 21.23
N VAL A 348 23.93 -3.74 19.95
CA VAL A 348 24.49 -2.85 18.94
C VAL A 348 23.35 -2.11 18.24
N VAL A 349 23.45 -0.79 18.20
CA VAL A 349 22.63 0.12 17.39
C VAL A 349 23.49 0.62 16.23
N GLU A 350 23.03 0.44 15.00
CA GLU A 350 23.78 0.81 13.79
C GLU A 350 22.85 1.40 12.73
N ALA A 351 23.21 2.54 12.15
CA ALA A 351 22.50 3.12 11.01
C ALA A 351 22.62 2.16 9.80
N GLU A 352 21.56 2.00 9.00
CA GLU A 352 21.58 1.07 7.86
C GLU A 352 22.61 1.45 6.79
N ASP A 353 22.96 2.74 6.68
CA ASP A 353 24.01 3.25 5.80
C ASP A 353 25.43 3.11 6.39
N GLY A 354 25.55 2.62 7.63
CA GLY A 354 26.80 2.46 8.37
C GLY A 354 27.41 3.77 8.90
N SER A 355 26.68 4.89 8.81
CA SER A 355 27.19 6.22 9.22
C SER A 355 27.38 6.36 10.73
N GLN A 356 26.58 5.66 11.53
CA GLN A 356 26.62 5.71 12.99
C GLN A 356 26.50 4.31 13.59
N LYS A 357 27.27 4.05 14.64
CA LYS A 357 27.25 2.79 15.38
C LYS A 357 27.60 3.01 16.83
N ALA A 358 26.83 2.41 17.72
CA ALA A 358 27.08 2.43 19.16
C ALA A 358 26.65 1.10 19.77
N SER A 359 27.19 0.78 20.94
CA SER A 359 26.92 -0.50 21.61
C SER A 359 26.84 -0.32 23.12
N ALA A 360 26.04 -1.16 23.75
CA ALA A 360 25.97 -1.31 25.20
C ALA A 360 26.04 -2.80 25.57
N SER A 361 26.41 -3.06 26.83
CA SER A 361 26.46 -4.42 27.36
C SER A 361 26.06 -4.40 28.82
N GLN A 362 25.29 -5.39 29.26
CA GLN A 362 24.89 -5.55 30.65
C GLN A 362 24.93 -7.02 31.05
N THR A 363 25.45 -7.30 32.25
CA THR A 363 25.38 -8.64 32.85
C THR A 363 24.37 -8.63 33.99
N VAL A 364 23.43 -9.56 33.95
CA VAL A 364 22.36 -9.71 34.95
C VAL A 364 22.26 -11.17 35.36
N LYS A 365 22.07 -11.41 36.65
CA LYS A 365 21.84 -12.75 37.19
C LYS A 365 20.36 -13.11 37.11
N PHE A 366 20.08 -14.30 36.58
CA PHE A 366 18.75 -14.88 36.49
C PHE A 366 18.67 -16.14 37.35
N GLN A 367 17.63 -16.25 38.16
CA GLN A 367 17.26 -17.50 38.84
C GLN A 367 16.60 -18.47 37.85
N PRO A 368 16.48 -19.77 38.19
CA PRO A 368 15.71 -20.72 37.39
C PRO A 368 14.28 -20.23 37.16
N ASN A 369 13.79 -20.33 35.93
CA ASN A 369 12.46 -19.88 35.48
C ASN A 369 12.16 -18.38 35.69
N GLU A 370 13.19 -17.56 35.94
CA GLU A 370 13.01 -16.13 36.12
C GLU A 370 12.99 -15.40 34.78
N GLU A 371 12.06 -14.45 34.64
CA GLU A 371 12.00 -13.50 33.54
C GLU A 371 12.22 -12.08 34.05
N LYS A 372 13.05 -11.30 33.35
CA LYS A 372 13.25 -9.87 33.61
C LYS A 372 13.47 -9.11 32.31
N THR A 373 13.00 -7.87 32.27
CA THR A 373 13.40 -6.92 31.23
C THR A 373 14.82 -6.41 31.49
N VAL A 374 15.73 -6.63 30.55
CA VAL A 374 17.05 -5.99 30.51
C VAL A 374 16.94 -4.70 29.70
N SER A 375 17.39 -3.59 30.27
CA SER A 375 17.28 -2.25 29.67
C SER A 375 18.65 -1.62 29.53
N MET A 376 19.07 -1.31 28.31
CA MET A 376 20.35 -0.69 27.99
C MET A 376 20.13 0.65 27.30
N THR A 377 20.78 1.72 27.80
CA THR A 377 20.72 3.05 27.19
C THR A 377 22.00 3.36 26.42
N ILE A 378 21.83 3.76 25.16
CA ILE A 378 22.88 4.13 24.22
C ILE A 378 22.64 5.57 23.81
N SER A 379 23.68 6.42 23.79
CA SER A 379 23.56 7.78 23.26
C SER A 379 24.10 7.87 21.84
N LEU A 380 23.36 8.55 20.96
CA LEU A 380 23.84 8.98 19.65
C LEU A 380 23.98 10.51 19.62
N ASP A 381 25.09 10.99 19.10
CA ASP A 381 25.32 12.40 18.82
C ASP A 381 24.93 12.70 17.36
N ASP A 382 24.30 13.85 17.12
CA ASP A 382 23.78 14.31 15.82
C ASP A 382 23.04 13.20 15.03
N PRO A 383 21.98 12.59 15.59
CA PRO A 383 21.27 11.51 14.92
C PRO A 383 20.56 11.99 13.66
N GLN A 384 20.55 11.13 12.63
CA GLN A 384 19.68 11.33 11.46
C GLN A 384 18.21 11.09 11.87
N VAL A 385 17.34 12.08 11.61
CA VAL A 385 15.91 12.08 11.95
C VAL A 385 15.08 11.54 10.79
N TRP A 386 14.12 10.66 11.09
CA TRP A 386 13.16 10.14 10.12
C TRP A 386 12.02 11.13 9.89
N TRP A 387 11.65 11.32 8.61
CA TRP A 387 10.57 12.20 8.18
C TRP A 387 9.60 11.50 7.22
N PRO A 388 8.32 11.91 7.19
CA PRO A 388 7.42 11.56 6.09
C PRO A 388 8.00 11.98 4.73
N SER A 389 7.62 11.26 3.67
CA SER A 389 8.22 11.32 2.33
C SER A 389 8.36 12.73 1.75
N SER A 390 7.38 13.60 1.98
CA SER A 390 7.36 14.98 1.44
C SER A 390 8.20 15.97 2.25
N TRP A 391 8.72 15.58 3.42
CA TRP A 391 9.34 16.49 4.39
C TRP A 391 10.82 16.23 4.64
N GLY A 392 11.34 15.04 4.33
CA GLY A 392 12.76 14.72 4.51
C GLY A 392 13.10 13.28 4.14
N GLY A 393 14.29 12.83 4.55
CA GLY A 393 14.74 11.45 4.34
C GLY A 393 14.16 10.46 5.37
N GLN A 394 14.33 9.17 5.09
CA GLN A 394 13.86 8.06 5.92
C GLN A 394 15.05 7.24 6.50
N PRO A 395 15.98 7.85 7.27
CA PRO A 395 17.05 7.10 7.92
C PRO A 395 16.49 6.08 8.90
N LEU A 396 17.04 4.86 8.84
CA LEU A 396 16.70 3.75 9.72
C LEU A 396 17.96 3.24 10.41
N TYR A 397 17.77 2.79 11.65
CA TYR A 397 18.78 2.11 12.46
C TYR A 397 18.33 0.69 12.74
N LYS A 398 19.30 -0.19 12.94
CA LYS A 398 19.11 -1.58 13.32
C LYS A 398 19.57 -1.80 14.75
N VAL A 399 18.82 -2.63 15.47
CA VAL A 399 19.19 -3.15 16.78
C VAL A 399 19.47 -4.63 16.67
N ASN A 400 20.67 -5.03 17.06
CA ASN A 400 21.07 -6.42 17.23
C ASN A 400 21.39 -6.66 18.70
N ALA A 401 20.74 -7.64 19.32
CA ALA A 401 20.97 -8.00 20.71
C ALA A 401 21.24 -9.50 20.86
N THR A 402 22.22 -9.85 21.70
CA THR A 402 22.67 -11.23 21.89
C THR A 402 22.84 -11.52 23.38
N ALA A 403 22.25 -12.60 23.87
CA ALA A 403 22.44 -13.10 25.21
C ALA A 403 23.49 -14.22 25.21
N SER A 404 24.46 -14.15 26.13
CA SER A 404 25.51 -15.14 26.29
C SER A 404 25.75 -15.51 27.75
N ILE A 405 26.16 -16.75 27.98
CA ILE A 405 26.50 -17.30 29.30
C ILE A 405 27.91 -17.87 29.19
N SER A 406 28.81 -17.42 30.06
CA SER A 406 30.24 -17.81 30.01
C SER A 406 30.87 -17.66 28.61
N GLY A 407 30.43 -16.67 27.83
CA GLY A 407 30.92 -16.38 26.48
C GLY A 407 30.31 -17.23 25.36
N LEU A 408 29.39 -18.15 25.67
CA LEU A 408 28.63 -18.92 24.67
C LEU A 408 27.27 -18.28 24.43
N VAL A 409 26.85 -18.14 23.18
CA VAL A 409 25.55 -17.60 22.80
C VAL A 409 24.44 -18.53 23.28
N SER A 410 23.45 -17.96 23.96
CA SER A 410 22.20 -18.64 24.33
C SER A 410 21.05 -18.23 23.42
N ASP A 411 20.96 -16.96 23.04
CA ASP A 411 19.96 -16.50 22.09
C ASP A 411 20.42 -15.23 21.37
N VAL A 412 19.81 -15.00 20.22
CA VAL A 412 19.93 -13.77 19.43
C VAL A 412 18.52 -13.23 19.24
N ALA A 413 18.27 -12.04 19.76
CA ALA A 413 16.97 -11.41 19.60
C ALA A 413 16.73 -11.09 18.11
N GLU A 414 15.46 -11.10 17.71
CA GLU A 414 15.04 -10.71 16.36
C GLU A 414 15.56 -9.30 16.03
N GLU A 415 16.17 -9.12 14.84
CA GLU A 415 16.65 -7.81 14.39
C GLU A 415 15.45 -6.85 14.31
N ARG A 416 15.56 -5.70 14.96
CA ARG A 416 14.54 -4.64 14.87
C ARG A 416 15.09 -3.40 14.20
N ARG A 417 14.30 -2.84 13.29
CA ARG A 417 14.54 -1.54 12.69
C ARG A 417 13.73 -0.48 13.40
N PHE A 418 14.29 0.72 13.51
CA PHE A 418 13.58 1.89 14.00
C PHE A 418 14.10 3.17 13.34
N GLY A 419 13.28 4.20 13.37
CA GLY A 419 13.65 5.56 12.98
C GLY A 419 13.51 6.51 14.17
N ILE A 420 14.35 7.54 14.22
CA ILE A 420 14.26 8.57 15.26
C ILE A 420 13.25 9.62 14.79
N ARG A 421 12.07 9.62 15.41
CA ARG A 421 10.97 10.56 15.15
C ARG A 421 10.16 10.82 16.41
N HIS A 422 9.32 11.86 16.40
CA HIS A 422 8.36 12.12 17.46
C HIS A 422 6.98 12.41 16.85
N VAL A 423 5.94 11.72 17.34
CA VAL A 423 4.56 11.92 16.89
C VAL A 423 3.69 12.22 18.09
N THR A 424 2.85 13.23 17.98
CA THR A 424 1.85 13.56 19.00
C THR A 424 0.51 13.85 18.35
N SER A 425 -0.54 13.78 19.15
CA SER A 425 -1.86 14.30 18.79
C SER A 425 -2.42 15.12 19.95
N HIS A 426 -3.39 15.97 19.63
CA HIS A 426 -4.22 16.64 20.62
C HIS A 426 -5.62 16.88 20.03
N VAL A 427 -6.62 16.94 20.91
CA VAL A 427 -7.97 17.37 20.54
C VAL A 427 -8.03 18.90 20.68
N ASN A 428 -8.39 19.59 19.60
CA ASN A 428 -8.46 21.05 19.57
C ASN A 428 -9.76 21.59 20.23
N ALA A 429 -9.93 22.92 20.22
CA ALA A 429 -11.09 23.57 20.84
C ALA A 429 -12.46 23.22 20.21
N TYR A 430 -12.46 22.62 19.02
CA TYR A 430 -13.66 22.17 18.30
C TYR A 430 -13.90 20.66 18.46
N ASN A 431 -13.20 20.03 19.41
CA ASN A 431 -13.22 18.59 19.61
C ASN A 431 -12.73 17.83 18.35
N ASP A 432 -11.74 18.34 17.63
CA ASP A 432 -11.15 17.70 16.46
C ASP A 432 -9.68 17.32 16.72
N THR A 433 -9.28 16.09 16.37
CA THR A 433 -7.92 15.59 16.57
C THR A 433 -6.98 16.15 15.51
N ALA A 434 -5.85 16.69 15.96
CA ALA A 434 -4.77 17.20 15.12
C ALA A 434 -3.44 16.53 15.48
N PHE A 435 -2.71 16.08 14.45
CA PHE A 435 -1.42 15.42 14.59
C PHE A 435 -0.25 16.39 14.42
N THR A 436 0.87 16.08 15.06
CA THR A 436 2.17 16.64 14.71
C THR A 436 3.21 15.55 14.49
N VAL A 437 4.12 15.77 13.54
CA VAL A 437 5.28 14.91 13.30
C VAL A 437 6.53 15.79 13.42
N ASN A 438 7.44 15.41 14.33
CA ASN A 438 8.64 16.16 14.68
C ASN A 438 8.35 17.64 15.02
N GLY A 439 7.22 17.89 15.69
CA GLY A 439 6.75 19.23 16.08
C GLY A 439 6.06 20.03 14.98
N GLN A 440 5.92 19.50 13.76
CA GLN A 440 5.24 20.18 12.65
C GLN A 440 3.78 19.72 12.53
N PRO A 441 2.80 20.64 12.37
CA PRO A 441 1.40 20.26 12.15
C PRO A 441 1.24 19.37 10.92
N PHE A 442 0.60 18.21 11.09
CA PHE A 442 0.48 17.19 10.05
C PHE A 442 -0.98 17.07 9.63
N LEU A 443 -1.32 17.68 8.48
CA LEU A 443 -2.61 17.45 7.82
C LEU A 443 -2.59 16.03 7.23
N VAL A 444 -3.47 15.18 7.74
CA VAL A 444 -3.64 13.83 7.20
C VAL A 444 -4.38 13.89 5.88
N MET A 445 -3.76 13.40 4.83
CA MET A 445 -4.34 13.23 3.49
C MET A 445 -4.10 11.79 3.11
N GLY A 446 -5.05 10.91 3.42
CA GLY A 446 -4.87 9.47 3.30
C GLY A 446 -6.05 8.76 2.68
N ALA A 447 -5.98 7.43 2.69
CA ALA A 447 -7.05 6.57 2.23
C ALA A 447 -7.05 5.24 3.00
N GLY A 448 -8.21 4.58 3.11
CA GLY A 448 -8.35 3.27 3.74
C GLY A 448 -7.74 2.17 2.88
N TYR A 449 -6.81 1.38 3.42
CA TYR A 449 -6.20 0.24 2.72
C TYR A 449 -6.95 -1.05 3.04
N THR A 450 -7.04 -1.92 2.04
CA THR A 450 -7.50 -3.31 2.21
C THR A 450 -6.54 -4.29 1.55
N PRO A 451 -6.29 -5.47 2.17
CA PRO A 451 -5.56 -6.57 1.56
C PRO A 451 -6.43 -7.27 0.51
N ASP A 452 -5.84 -8.23 -0.19
CA ASP A 452 -6.56 -9.17 -1.05
C ASP A 452 -7.61 -9.96 -0.26
N MET A 453 -8.78 -10.24 -0.86
CA MET A 453 -9.89 -10.87 -0.14
C MET A 453 -9.60 -12.28 0.39
N PHE A 454 -8.59 -12.97 -0.18
CA PHE A 454 -8.12 -14.28 0.28
C PHE A 454 -6.85 -14.16 1.14
N MET A 455 -6.57 -12.96 1.66
CA MET A 455 -5.41 -12.63 2.49
C MET A 455 -4.06 -12.98 1.85
N ARG A 456 -3.98 -12.95 0.51
CA ARG A 456 -2.73 -13.19 -0.22
C ARG A 456 -1.86 -11.95 -0.17
N PHE A 457 -0.63 -12.10 0.32
CA PHE A 457 0.31 -10.99 0.43
C PHE A 457 1.38 -11.01 -0.67
N ASP A 458 1.43 -9.93 -1.46
CA ASP A 458 2.47 -9.68 -2.46
C ASP A 458 3.15 -8.33 -2.20
N LEU A 459 4.41 -8.39 -1.77
CA LEU A 459 5.20 -7.20 -1.45
C LEU A 459 5.43 -6.28 -2.67
N ASN A 460 5.47 -6.82 -3.89
CA ASN A 460 5.63 -6.00 -5.10
C ASN A 460 4.33 -5.26 -5.44
N ARG A 461 3.18 -5.92 -5.25
CA ARG A 461 1.87 -5.27 -5.35
C ARG A 461 1.75 -4.15 -4.31
N LEU A 462 2.09 -4.43 -3.05
CA LEU A 462 2.06 -3.42 -1.98
C LEU A 462 2.96 -2.23 -2.28
N ARG A 463 4.20 -2.48 -2.75
CA ARG A 463 5.11 -1.41 -3.19
C ARG A 463 4.50 -0.55 -4.28
N THR A 464 3.79 -1.15 -5.22
CA THR A 464 3.11 -0.41 -6.28
C THR A 464 1.97 0.44 -5.71
N GLN A 465 1.18 -0.12 -4.80
CA GLN A 465 0.10 0.61 -4.12
C GLN A 465 0.64 1.81 -3.33
N PHE A 466 1.71 1.65 -2.55
CA PHE A 466 2.35 2.76 -1.83
C PHE A 466 2.98 3.79 -2.78
N GLN A 467 3.54 3.36 -3.91
CA GLN A 467 4.03 4.29 -4.93
C GLN A 467 2.89 5.12 -5.51
N TYR A 468 1.71 4.53 -5.70
CA TYR A 468 0.50 5.25 -6.11
C TYR A 468 -0.01 6.21 -5.02
N VAL A 469 0.02 5.83 -3.74
CA VAL A 469 -0.29 6.74 -2.62
C VAL A 469 0.58 7.99 -2.69
N LEU A 470 1.90 7.81 -2.83
CA LEU A 470 2.85 8.92 -2.92
C LEU A 470 2.72 9.72 -4.24
N ASP A 471 2.47 9.05 -5.36
CA ASP A 471 2.30 9.71 -6.66
C ASP A 471 1.01 10.55 -6.72
N MET A 472 -0.01 10.18 -5.95
CA MET A 472 -1.20 11.02 -5.74
C MET A 472 -0.95 12.19 -4.78
N GLY A 473 0.16 12.19 -4.02
CA GLY A 473 0.43 13.21 -3.00
C GLY A 473 -0.16 12.91 -1.63
N LEU A 474 -0.68 11.69 -1.42
CA LEU A 474 -1.19 11.24 -0.14
C LEU A 474 -0.04 10.86 0.81
N ASN A 475 -0.28 10.94 2.12
CA ASN A 475 0.74 10.79 3.17
C ASN A 475 0.41 9.76 4.26
N VAL A 476 -0.81 9.20 4.26
CA VAL A 476 -1.27 8.20 5.25
C VAL A 476 -2.03 7.06 4.56
N VAL A 477 -1.87 5.84 5.08
CA VAL A 477 -2.81 4.73 4.86
C VAL A 477 -3.45 4.33 6.19
N ARG A 478 -4.78 4.17 6.20
CA ARG A 478 -5.52 3.66 7.37
C ARG A 478 -5.75 2.16 7.24
N LEU A 479 -5.50 1.44 8.33
CA LEU A 479 -5.82 0.02 8.50
C LEU A 479 -6.96 -0.08 9.51
N GLU A 480 -8.20 -0.18 9.02
CA GLU A 480 -9.35 -0.50 9.88
C GLU A 480 -9.41 -2.02 10.05
N GLY A 481 -8.81 -2.53 11.11
CA GLY A 481 -8.63 -3.96 11.37
C GLY A 481 -7.65 -4.64 10.43
N LYS A 482 -7.27 -4.09 9.27
CA LYS A 482 -6.47 -4.81 8.27
C LYS A 482 -4.97 -4.78 8.59
N GLN A 483 -4.60 -5.10 9.83
CA GLN A 483 -3.20 -5.20 10.22
C GLN A 483 -2.48 -6.24 9.37
N GLU A 484 -1.39 -5.84 8.73
CA GLU A 484 -0.72 -6.62 7.70
C GLU A 484 0.50 -7.37 8.23
N HIS A 485 1.21 -8.06 7.34
CA HIS A 485 2.51 -8.65 7.64
C HIS A 485 3.59 -7.59 8.00
N PRO A 486 4.64 -7.95 8.77
CA PRO A 486 5.75 -7.04 9.12
C PRO A 486 6.35 -6.30 7.91
N GLU A 487 6.40 -6.94 6.75
CA GLU A 487 6.91 -6.36 5.50
C GLU A 487 6.11 -5.13 5.03
N PHE A 488 4.85 -4.99 5.44
CA PHE A 488 4.05 -3.79 5.16
C PHE A 488 4.63 -2.57 5.88
N TYR A 489 4.89 -2.70 7.18
CA TYR A 489 5.39 -1.60 8.00
C TYR A 489 6.85 -1.27 7.66
N ASP A 490 7.67 -2.29 7.40
CA ASP A 490 9.04 -2.12 6.89
C ASP A 490 9.06 -1.32 5.58
N LEU A 491 8.10 -1.57 4.69
CA LEU A 491 7.99 -0.83 3.44
C LEU A 491 7.49 0.61 3.66
N ALA A 492 6.50 0.79 4.55
CA ALA A 492 5.98 2.10 4.90
C ALA A 492 7.08 3.00 5.50
N ASP A 493 7.91 2.44 6.39
CA ASP A 493 9.07 3.11 6.99
C ASP A 493 10.05 3.62 5.93
N ARG A 494 10.41 2.75 4.97
CA ARG A 494 11.38 3.06 3.90
C ARG A 494 10.82 4.07 2.90
N MET A 495 9.51 4.07 2.70
CA MET A 495 8.84 4.95 1.75
C MET A 495 8.39 6.28 2.39
N GLY A 496 8.50 6.43 3.71
CA GLY A 496 8.08 7.65 4.39
C GLY A 496 6.56 7.81 4.43
N LEU A 497 5.82 6.68 4.39
CA LEU A 497 4.37 6.66 4.41
C LEU A 497 3.88 6.41 5.84
N MET A 498 2.99 7.25 6.34
CA MET A 498 2.47 7.10 7.70
C MET A 498 1.33 6.08 7.74
N VAL A 499 1.17 5.37 8.86
CA VAL A 499 0.16 4.31 9.05
C VAL A 499 -0.74 4.64 10.23
N LEU A 500 -2.04 4.70 9.99
CA LEU A 500 -3.07 4.82 11.01
C LEU A 500 -3.73 3.46 11.21
N ALA A 501 -3.26 2.66 12.18
CA ALA A 501 -3.81 1.33 12.43
C ALA A 501 -4.93 1.38 13.49
N GLY A 502 -5.82 0.38 13.48
CA GLY A 502 -6.80 0.20 14.55
C GLY A 502 -7.64 -1.04 14.37
N TRP A 503 -8.49 -1.36 15.34
CA TRP A 503 -9.46 -2.45 15.18
C TRP A 503 -10.58 -2.07 14.19
N GLU A 504 -11.26 -3.07 13.65
CA GLU A 504 -12.38 -2.86 12.72
C GLU A 504 -13.72 -2.74 13.43
N CYS A 505 -14.66 -2.06 12.76
CA CYS A 505 -16.03 -1.94 13.20
C CYS A 505 -16.87 -3.19 12.92
N CYS A 506 -18.13 -3.11 13.32
CA CYS A 506 -19.24 -3.80 12.64
C CYS A 506 -19.31 -5.33 12.82
N ASP A 507 -18.36 -5.93 13.55
CA ASP A 507 -18.31 -7.36 13.83
C ASP A 507 -17.95 -7.65 15.29
N LYS A 508 -17.36 -8.83 15.57
CA LYS A 508 -16.96 -9.24 16.92
C LYS A 508 -16.10 -8.19 17.65
N TRP A 509 -15.23 -7.45 16.96
CA TRP A 509 -14.35 -6.45 17.58
C TRP A 509 -15.12 -5.38 18.34
N GLU A 510 -16.33 -5.04 17.88
CA GLU A 510 -17.22 -4.07 18.52
C GLU A 510 -18.51 -4.68 19.09
N GLY A 511 -18.45 -5.95 19.49
CA GLY A 511 -19.52 -6.66 20.21
C GLY A 511 -19.77 -6.12 21.62
N TRP A 512 -19.97 -4.82 21.79
CA TRP A 512 -20.25 -4.17 23.06
C TRP A 512 -21.73 -4.26 23.40
N THR A 513 -22.07 -4.31 24.69
CA THR A 513 -23.46 -4.40 25.16
C THR A 513 -24.30 -3.17 24.84
N TYR A 514 -23.67 -2.05 24.53
CA TYR A 514 -24.30 -0.78 24.15
C TYR A 514 -24.18 -0.44 22.66
N ASN A 515 -23.45 -1.25 21.89
CA ASN A 515 -23.38 -1.10 20.44
C ASN A 515 -24.52 -1.90 19.81
N ASP A 516 -25.66 -1.27 19.55
CA ASP A 516 -26.82 -1.92 18.93
C ASP A 516 -26.79 -1.85 17.39
N GLU A 517 -25.73 -1.28 16.80
CA GLU A 517 -25.56 -1.11 15.35
C GLU A 517 -24.68 -2.20 14.71
N ALA A 518 -23.76 -2.79 15.47
CA ALA A 518 -22.94 -3.93 15.01
C ALA A 518 -23.59 -5.28 15.35
N ASP A 519 -23.54 -6.20 14.38
CA ASP A 519 -24.07 -7.57 14.51
C ASP A 519 -23.15 -8.53 15.28
N GLY A 520 -22.00 -8.04 15.78
CA GLY A 520 -21.05 -8.82 16.55
C GLY A 520 -21.64 -9.41 17.84
N GLU A 521 -21.36 -10.69 18.10
CA GLU A 521 -21.70 -11.37 19.34
C GLU A 521 -21.10 -10.62 20.53
N LYS A 522 -21.96 -10.34 21.52
CA LYS A 522 -21.54 -9.56 22.69
C LYS A 522 -20.40 -10.24 23.46
N TRP A 523 -19.45 -9.44 23.92
CA TRP A 523 -18.26 -9.94 24.60
C TRP A 523 -18.59 -10.67 25.89
N LYS A 524 -17.90 -11.79 26.11
CA LYS A 524 -17.92 -12.64 27.30
C LYS A 524 -16.54 -12.57 27.98
N ASP A 525 -16.42 -13.11 29.18
CA ASP A 525 -15.15 -13.04 29.94
C ASP A 525 -13.93 -13.59 29.19
N ALA A 526 -14.12 -14.64 28.38
CA ALA A 526 -13.05 -15.24 27.58
C ALA A 526 -12.54 -14.31 26.47
N ASP A 527 -13.40 -13.43 25.93
CA ASP A 527 -13.08 -12.54 24.81
C ASP A 527 -12.02 -11.51 25.19
N TYR A 528 -12.06 -11.02 26.44
CA TYR A 528 -11.07 -10.06 26.96
C TYR A 528 -9.64 -10.63 26.97
N SER A 529 -9.48 -11.93 27.17
CA SER A 529 -8.15 -12.58 27.09
C SER A 529 -7.64 -12.62 25.66
N VAL A 530 -8.52 -12.89 24.68
CA VAL A 530 -8.19 -12.88 23.24
C VAL A 530 -7.82 -11.46 22.79
N ALA A 531 -8.55 -10.45 23.27
CA ALA A 531 -8.26 -9.05 23.01
C ALA A 531 -6.87 -8.63 23.56
N ASN A 532 -6.52 -9.07 24.77
CA ASN A 532 -5.19 -8.84 25.35
C ASN A 532 -4.08 -9.53 24.55
N VAL A 533 -4.34 -10.80 24.16
CA VAL A 533 -3.70 -11.59 23.10
C VAL A 533 -3.24 -10.72 21.94
N SER A 534 -4.26 -10.33 21.20
CA SER A 534 -4.17 -9.66 19.92
C SER A 534 -3.48 -8.30 20.04
N MET A 535 -3.86 -7.47 21.02
CA MET A 535 -3.23 -6.16 21.19
C MET A 535 -1.76 -6.26 21.56
N THR A 536 -1.39 -7.17 22.46
CA THR A 536 0.02 -7.33 22.84
C THR A 536 0.86 -7.76 21.64
N HIS A 537 0.33 -8.66 20.81
CA HIS A 537 1.01 -9.14 19.60
C HIS A 537 1.16 -8.05 18.53
N GLU A 538 0.07 -7.37 18.16
CA GLU A 538 0.10 -6.30 17.15
C GLU A 538 0.97 -5.11 17.61
N ALA A 539 0.89 -4.73 18.88
CA ALA A 539 1.78 -3.73 19.45
C ALA A 539 3.25 -4.16 19.32
N ALA A 540 3.59 -5.43 19.58
CA ALA A 540 4.94 -5.96 19.44
C ALA A 540 5.44 -5.93 17.99
N MET A 541 4.58 -6.18 17.01
CA MET A 541 4.97 -6.08 15.61
C MET A 541 5.23 -4.63 15.22
N MET A 542 4.38 -3.70 15.64
CA MET A 542 4.40 -2.30 15.16
C MET A 542 5.29 -1.35 15.96
N GLN A 543 5.67 -1.69 17.20
CA GLN A 543 6.31 -0.79 18.18
C GLN A 543 7.46 0.06 17.62
N SER A 544 8.36 -0.57 16.87
CA SER A 544 9.61 0.06 16.44
C SER A 544 9.47 0.83 15.12
N HIS A 545 8.34 0.72 14.43
CA HIS A 545 8.16 1.27 13.08
C HIS A 545 7.93 2.80 13.10
N PRO A 546 8.84 3.61 12.52
CA PRO A 546 8.66 5.05 12.40
C PRO A 546 7.51 5.46 11.46
N SER A 547 6.92 4.57 10.68
CA SER A 547 5.71 4.87 9.90
C SER A 547 4.45 5.00 10.77
N MET A 548 4.40 4.40 11.96
CA MET A 548 3.18 4.44 12.77
C MET A 548 2.81 5.89 13.14
N LEU A 549 1.55 6.28 12.88
CA LEU A 549 0.98 7.58 13.26
C LEU A 549 0.24 7.47 14.59
N ALA A 550 -0.67 6.51 14.70
CA ALA A 550 -1.45 6.23 15.91
C ALA A 550 -2.04 4.82 15.86
N PHE A 551 -2.60 4.38 16.99
CA PHE A 551 -3.45 3.19 17.07
C PHE A 551 -4.86 3.56 17.55
N LEU A 552 -5.88 3.17 16.78
CA LEU A 552 -7.30 3.32 17.13
C LEU A 552 -7.80 2.04 17.80
N ILE A 553 -8.19 2.10 19.07
CA ILE A 553 -8.62 0.90 19.82
C ILE A 553 -10.10 0.56 19.64
N GLY A 554 -10.80 1.32 18.78
CA GLY A 554 -12.13 1.08 18.26
C GLY A 554 -12.27 1.82 16.93
N SER A 555 -13.35 1.56 16.18
CA SER A 555 -13.64 2.21 14.90
C SER A 555 -14.92 3.04 15.01
N ASP A 556 -16.10 2.50 14.72
CA ASP A 556 -17.38 3.19 14.88
C ASP A 556 -17.63 3.51 16.35
N PHE A 557 -17.44 2.51 17.21
CA PHE A 557 -17.64 2.62 18.65
C PHE A 557 -16.32 2.49 19.41
N TRP A 558 -16.24 3.23 20.50
CA TRP A 558 -15.15 3.05 21.45
C TRP A 558 -15.33 1.72 22.21
N PRO A 559 -14.25 1.09 22.68
CA PRO A 559 -14.34 -0.10 23.50
C PRO A 559 -14.90 0.18 24.90
N ASP A 560 -15.50 -0.82 25.55
CA ASP A 560 -15.85 -0.69 26.97
C ASP A 560 -14.63 -0.45 27.87
N ASP A 561 -14.84 -0.03 29.13
CA ASP A 561 -13.74 0.36 30.02
C ASP A 561 -12.76 -0.80 30.31
N ARG A 562 -13.24 -2.04 30.34
CA ARG A 562 -12.38 -3.20 30.60
C ARG A 562 -11.49 -3.50 29.40
N ALA A 563 -12.06 -3.52 28.19
CA ALA A 563 -11.32 -3.67 26.94
C ALA A 563 -10.36 -2.49 26.72
N THR A 564 -10.81 -1.25 26.96
CA THR A 564 -9.99 -0.04 26.92
C THR A 564 -8.76 -0.19 27.80
N LYS A 565 -8.94 -0.58 29.07
CA LYS A 565 -7.83 -0.78 29.99
C LYS A 565 -6.87 -1.87 29.50
N ILE A 566 -7.40 -2.99 29.02
CA ILE A 566 -6.59 -4.10 28.48
C ILE A 566 -5.73 -3.62 27.31
N TYR A 567 -6.33 -2.88 26.37
CA TYR A 567 -5.64 -2.37 25.20
C TYR A 567 -4.56 -1.36 25.55
N VAL A 568 -4.88 -0.37 26.39
CA VAL A 568 -3.92 0.65 26.83
C VAL A 568 -2.80 0.02 27.66
N ASP A 569 -3.10 -0.92 28.56
CA ASP A 569 -2.09 -1.64 29.32
C ASP A 569 -1.17 -2.45 28.40
N ALA A 570 -1.72 -3.13 27.37
CA ALA A 570 -0.92 -3.89 26.41
C ALA A 570 0.03 -3.00 25.61
N LEU A 571 -0.45 -1.87 25.09
CA LEU A 571 0.36 -0.88 24.39
C LEU A 571 1.45 -0.31 25.31
N ASN A 572 1.11 0.03 26.56
CA ASN A 572 2.08 0.52 27.54
C ASN A 572 3.14 -0.53 27.92
N ARG A 573 2.76 -1.80 28.09
CA ARG A 573 3.71 -2.90 28.33
C ARG A 573 4.70 -3.06 27.17
N MET A 574 4.23 -2.80 25.96
CA MET A 574 5.06 -2.82 24.76
C MET A 574 5.80 -1.50 24.52
N ASP A 575 5.86 -0.57 25.47
CA ASP A 575 6.55 0.71 25.31
C ASP A 575 6.11 1.48 24.05
N TRP A 576 4.80 1.44 23.75
CA TRP A 576 4.19 2.19 22.65
C TRP A 576 4.34 3.69 22.89
N THR A 577 4.87 4.42 21.91
CA THR A 577 5.19 5.87 22.06
C THR A 577 4.22 6.78 21.31
N ASN A 578 3.33 6.20 20.51
CA ASN A 578 2.45 6.95 19.63
C ASN A 578 1.07 7.20 20.27
N PRO A 579 0.29 8.17 19.75
CA PRO A 579 -1.09 8.37 20.17
C PRO A 579 -1.93 7.09 20.16
N ILE A 580 -2.78 6.96 21.18
CA ILE A 580 -3.84 5.95 21.30
C ILE A 580 -5.16 6.71 21.20
N ILE A 581 -5.98 6.38 20.21
CA ILE A 581 -7.24 7.08 19.91
C ILE A 581 -8.40 6.13 20.22
N ALA A 582 -9.44 6.65 20.88
CA ALA A 582 -10.56 5.85 21.36
C ALA A 582 -11.35 5.15 20.24
N SER A 583 -11.62 5.87 19.15
CA SER A 583 -12.45 5.41 18.03
C SER A 583 -12.21 6.29 16.79
N ALA A 584 -12.69 5.85 15.63
CA ALA A 584 -12.74 6.62 14.39
C ALA A 584 -13.94 7.61 14.35
N ALA A 585 -14.88 7.55 15.28
CA ALA A 585 -16.08 8.40 15.30
C ALA A 585 -16.28 9.20 16.60
N LYS A 586 -17.13 10.23 16.58
CA LYS A 586 -17.52 11.04 17.76
C LYS A 586 -18.79 10.52 18.44
N ARG A 587 -18.92 9.19 18.58
CA ARG A 587 -20.10 8.57 19.20
C ARG A 587 -20.03 8.50 20.73
N GLY A 588 -18.82 8.64 21.28
CA GLY A 588 -18.52 8.59 22.71
C GLY A 588 -17.05 8.23 22.93
N TYR A 589 -16.64 8.03 24.18
CA TYR A 589 -15.27 7.67 24.52
C TYR A 589 -15.17 7.10 25.94
N PRO A 590 -14.11 6.30 26.23
CA PRO A 590 -13.82 5.87 27.59
C PRO A 590 -13.07 6.97 28.34
N ASP A 591 -13.32 7.09 29.65
CA ASP A 591 -12.71 8.10 30.51
C ASP A 591 -11.16 8.08 30.46
N LEU A 592 -10.58 6.89 30.24
CA LEU A 592 -9.13 6.72 30.18
C LEU A 592 -8.45 7.45 29.01
N LEU A 593 -9.16 7.64 27.89
CA LEU A 593 -8.60 8.27 26.68
C LEU A 593 -9.21 9.64 26.37
N GLY A 594 -10.44 9.91 26.83
CA GLY A 594 -11.15 11.10 26.41
C GLY A 594 -11.60 11.03 24.93
N PRO A 595 -12.14 12.14 24.39
CA PRO A 595 -12.74 12.13 23.06
C PRO A 595 -11.75 11.77 21.95
N SER A 596 -12.22 10.98 20.97
CA SER A 596 -11.43 10.60 19.79
C SER A 596 -11.04 11.78 18.91
N GLY A 597 -11.90 12.80 18.84
CA GLY A 597 -11.76 13.95 17.95
C GLY A 597 -11.85 13.63 16.45
N MET A 598 -12.29 12.42 16.07
CA MET A 598 -12.45 11.98 14.68
C MET A 598 -13.93 11.81 14.34
N LYS A 599 -14.35 12.18 13.13
CA LYS A 599 -15.73 12.06 12.67
C LYS A 599 -15.86 10.99 11.58
N MET A 600 -17.04 10.38 11.57
CA MET A 600 -17.48 9.29 10.69
C MET A 600 -18.93 9.60 10.29
N ASP A 601 -19.16 10.81 9.80
CA ASP A 601 -20.51 11.33 9.50
C ASP A 601 -20.85 11.15 8.01
N GLY A 602 -20.20 10.20 7.35
CA GLY A 602 -20.23 10.02 5.90
C GLY A 602 -19.63 11.20 5.13
N PRO A 603 -19.88 11.29 3.82
CA PRO A 603 -20.66 10.36 3.01
C PRO A 603 -19.87 9.10 2.63
N TYR A 604 -20.57 8.11 2.09
CA TYR A 604 -20.02 6.90 1.48
C TYR A 604 -20.61 6.61 0.08
N ASP A 605 -21.59 7.38 -0.37
CA ASP A 605 -22.09 7.36 -1.76
C ASP A 605 -21.91 8.76 -2.38
N TRP A 606 -22.30 8.92 -3.65
CA TRP A 606 -22.04 10.12 -4.41
C TRP A 606 -22.64 11.37 -3.79
N VAL A 607 -21.81 12.40 -3.63
CA VAL A 607 -22.19 13.77 -3.28
C VAL A 607 -21.55 14.74 -4.28
N PRO A 608 -22.15 15.91 -4.54
CA PRO A 608 -21.60 16.89 -5.46
C PRO A 608 -20.35 17.58 -4.88
N PRO A 609 -19.46 18.13 -5.73
CA PRO A 609 -18.23 18.79 -5.30
C PRO A 609 -18.38 19.88 -4.24
N ASN A 610 -19.49 20.63 -4.27
CA ASN A 610 -19.75 21.70 -3.31
C ASN A 610 -20.13 21.20 -1.91
N TYR A 611 -20.42 19.90 -1.73
CA TYR A 611 -20.63 19.29 -0.43
C TYR A 611 -19.45 19.54 0.52
N TRP A 612 -18.24 19.32 0.02
CA TRP A 612 -17.02 19.38 0.83
C TRP A 612 -16.70 20.79 1.36
N TYR A 613 -17.29 21.82 0.77
CA TYR A 613 -17.12 23.21 1.17
C TYR A 613 -18.26 23.70 2.09
N GLY A 614 -19.13 22.82 2.57
CA GLY A 614 -20.10 23.12 3.64
C GLY A 614 -19.48 23.06 5.04
N ASP A 615 -20.33 23.15 6.08
CA ASP A 615 -19.92 23.14 7.50
C ASP A 615 -20.62 22.02 8.31
N ASP A 616 -21.30 21.09 7.63
CA ASP A 616 -22.06 19.99 8.22
C ASP A 616 -21.44 18.61 7.87
N LEU A 617 -21.67 17.62 8.73
CA LEU A 617 -21.32 16.20 8.51
C LEU A 617 -19.86 16.01 8.02
N GLY A 618 -19.67 15.35 6.88
CA GLY A 618 -18.39 15.04 6.25
C GLY A 618 -17.62 16.21 5.63
N ALA A 619 -18.21 17.41 5.55
CA ALA A 619 -17.58 18.56 4.91
C ALA A 619 -16.20 18.91 5.53
N ALA A 620 -15.35 19.66 4.83
CA ALA A 620 -13.92 19.77 5.14
C ALA A 620 -13.59 20.61 6.39
N PHE A 621 -13.82 20.05 7.56
CA PHE A 621 -13.40 20.54 8.88
C PHE A 621 -13.09 19.34 9.79
N GLY A 622 -12.20 19.53 10.75
CA GLY A 622 -11.78 18.46 11.65
C GLY A 622 -11.16 17.26 10.93
N PHE A 623 -11.28 16.08 11.54
CA PHE A 623 -10.69 14.84 11.04
C PHE A 623 -11.76 13.87 10.56
N GLY A 624 -11.93 13.72 9.25
CA GLY A 624 -12.73 12.64 8.65
C GLY A 624 -11.94 11.34 8.60
N SER A 625 -12.29 10.36 9.42
CA SER A 625 -11.56 9.08 9.56
C SER A 625 -11.86 8.05 8.48
N GLU A 626 -12.99 8.24 7.80
CA GLU A 626 -13.45 7.51 6.62
C GLU A 626 -14.63 8.28 6.02
N LEU A 627 -14.47 8.70 4.78
CA LEU A 627 -15.52 9.34 4.01
C LEU A 627 -15.10 9.40 2.54
N GLY A 628 -16.07 9.58 1.66
CA GLY A 628 -15.80 9.81 0.26
C GLY A 628 -17.08 9.75 -0.57
N SER A 629 -17.03 10.27 -1.79
CA SER A 629 -18.19 10.31 -2.69
C SER A 629 -18.54 8.96 -3.34
N GLY A 630 -18.18 7.82 -2.73
CA GLY A 630 -18.51 6.48 -3.26
C GLY A 630 -17.80 6.06 -4.55
N VAL A 631 -17.05 6.96 -5.19
CA VAL A 631 -16.56 6.78 -6.57
C VAL A 631 -15.42 5.77 -6.68
N GLY A 632 -15.16 5.30 -7.90
CA GLY A 632 -14.18 4.24 -8.17
C GLY A 632 -14.52 3.36 -9.36
N THR A 633 -14.96 3.94 -10.47
CA THR A 633 -15.39 3.20 -11.67
C THR A 633 -14.18 2.72 -12.47
N PRO A 634 -13.97 1.40 -12.65
CA PRO A 634 -12.87 0.91 -13.47
C PRO A 634 -13.03 1.23 -14.95
N GLU A 635 -11.90 1.24 -15.64
CA GLU A 635 -11.82 1.39 -17.09
C GLU A 635 -12.27 0.11 -17.82
N LEU A 636 -12.71 0.25 -19.08
CA LEU A 636 -13.26 -0.85 -19.88
C LEU A 636 -12.34 -2.08 -19.93
N GLY A 637 -11.02 -1.86 -19.99
CA GLY A 637 -10.02 -2.93 -20.01
C GLY A 637 -10.05 -3.82 -18.76
N SER A 638 -10.35 -3.23 -17.60
CA SER A 638 -10.52 -3.95 -16.34
C SER A 638 -11.92 -4.54 -16.21
N LEU A 639 -12.98 -3.80 -16.58
CA LEU A 639 -14.36 -4.32 -16.52
C LEU A 639 -14.51 -5.63 -17.29
N LYS A 640 -13.90 -5.75 -18.47
CA LYS A 640 -13.91 -6.98 -19.29
C LYS A 640 -13.30 -8.20 -18.60
N LYS A 641 -12.49 -8.01 -17.55
CA LYS A 641 -11.85 -9.11 -16.81
C LYS A 641 -12.79 -9.73 -15.78
N PHE A 642 -13.79 -8.99 -15.30
CA PHE A 642 -14.62 -9.41 -14.17
C PHE A 642 -16.13 -9.25 -14.40
N LEU A 643 -16.58 -8.53 -15.43
CA LEU A 643 -18.01 -8.41 -15.76
C LEU A 643 -18.36 -9.15 -17.05
N SER A 644 -19.55 -9.75 -17.07
CA SER A 644 -20.12 -10.26 -18.30
C SER A 644 -20.60 -9.11 -19.21
N PRO A 645 -20.80 -9.35 -20.52
CA PRO A 645 -21.41 -8.35 -21.40
C PRO A 645 -22.78 -7.84 -20.91
N GLU A 646 -23.59 -8.70 -20.27
CA GLU A 646 -24.87 -8.29 -19.69
C GLU A 646 -24.66 -7.38 -18.47
N ASP A 647 -23.74 -7.74 -17.57
CA ASP A 647 -23.44 -6.92 -16.40
C ASP A 647 -22.93 -5.52 -16.80
N MET A 648 -22.10 -5.44 -17.85
CA MET A 648 -21.63 -4.14 -18.39
C MET A 648 -22.76 -3.34 -19.03
N GLU A 649 -23.70 -3.99 -19.73
CA GLU A 649 -24.87 -3.31 -20.31
C GLU A 649 -25.80 -2.75 -19.23
N ASP A 650 -25.91 -3.46 -18.10
CA ASP A 650 -26.77 -3.07 -16.99
C ASP A 650 -26.33 -1.78 -16.30
N LEU A 651 -25.02 -1.52 -16.25
CA LEU A 651 -24.45 -0.32 -15.63
C LEU A 651 -25.16 0.97 -16.07
N TRP A 652 -25.57 1.03 -17.34
CA TRP A 652 -26.14 2.23 -17.95
C TRP A 652 -27.60 2.06 -18.42
N THR A 653 -28.05 0.83 -18.67
CA THR A 653 -29.44 0.56 -19.10
C THR A 653 -30.39 0.22 -17.95
N ARG A 654 -29.87 -0.37 -16.87
CA ARG A 654 -30.62 -0.74 -15.64
C ARG A 654 -29.93 -0.14 -14.40
N PRO A 655 -29.88 1.21 -14.28
CA PRO A 655 -29.02 1.92 -13.33
C PRO A 655 -29.32 1.68 -11.84
N SER A 656 -30.48 1.10 -11.52
CA SER A 656 -30.91 0.75 -10.15
C SER A 656 -30.90 -0.77 -9.90
N LYS A 657 -30.32 -1.56 -10.82
CA LYS A 657 -30.16 -3.00 -10.60
C LYS A 657 -29.00 -3.23 -9.63
N GLY A 658 -29.20 -4.11 -8.65
CA GLY A 658 -28.13 -4.58 -7.78
C GLY A 658 -27.01 -5.27 -8.57
N LEU A 659 -25.77 -5.02 -8.17
CA LEU A 659 -24.56 -5.48 -8.85
C LEU A 659 -23.69 -6.26 -7.88
N TYR A 660 -23.32 -7.50 -8.24
CA TYR A 660 -22.54 -8.38 -7.37
C TYR A 660 -21.16 -7.79 -7.02
N HIS A 661 -20.57 -6.99 -7.93
CA HIS A 661 -19.29 -6.32 -7.76
C HIS A 661 -19.34 -4.98 -7.01
N MET A 662 -20.43 -4.75 -6.27
CA MET A 662 -20.53 -3.69 -5.27
C MET A 662 -20.29 -4.32 -3.88
N SER A 663 -21.25 -4.18 -2.97
CA SER A 663 -21.28 -4.76 -1.63
C SER A 663 -22.20 -5.99 -1.55
N THR A 664 -22.32 -6.56 -0.34
CA THR A 664 -23.32 -7.60 -0.05
C THR A 664 -24.74 -7.09 -0.33
N ASN A 665 -25.68 -7.99 -0.64
CA ASN A 665 -27.06 -7.61 -0.99
C ASN A 665 -27.89 -7.05 0.19
N VAL A 666 -27.34 -7.08 1.41
CA VAL A 666 -27.94 -6.47 2.61
C VAL A 666 -27.36 -5.09 2.91
N SER A 667 -26.24 -4.72 2.28
CA SER A 667 -25.64 -3.39 2.43
C SER A 667 -26.48 -2.32 1.73
N SER A 668 -26.40 -1.08 2.20
CA SER A 668 -27.00 0.07 1.50
C SER A 668 -26.33 0.36 0.15
N PHE A 669 -25.14 -0.19 -0.09
CA PHE A 669 -24.32 0.06 -1.28
C PHE A 669 -24.36 -1.08 -2.30
N PHE A 670 -25.40 -1.92 -2.29
CA PHE A 670 -25.53 -3.08 -3.19
C PHE A 670 -25.81 -2.70 -4.67
N ASP A 671 -26.11 -1.43 -4.95
CA ASP A 671 -26.38 -0.90 -6.29
C ASP A 671 -25.72 0.47 -6.52
N ARG A 672 -25.89 1.05 -7.72
CA ARG A 672 -25.31 2.36 -8.12
C ARG A 672 -26.38 3.41 -8.38
N SER A 673 -27.55 3.30 -7.76
CA SER A 673 -28.71 4.14 -8.07
C SER A 673 -28.46 5.63 -7.82
N ILE A 674 -27.92 6.00 -6.65
CA ILE A 674 -27.58 7.39 -6.27
C ILE A 674 -26.55 7.98 -7.25
N TYR A 675 -25.44 7.27 -7.45
CA TYR A 675 -24.41 7.64 -8.40
C TYR A 675 -24.97 7.86 -9.82
N ASN A 676 -25.75 6.91 -10.34
CA ASN A 676 -26.27 6.97 -11.71
C ASN A 676 -27.32 8.07 -11.88
N GLU A 677 -28.15 8.34 -10.87
CA GLU A 677 -29.10 9.45 -10.88
C GLU A 677 -28.36 10.78 -11.07
N ALA A 678 -27.34 11.02 -10.26
CA ALA A 678 -26.50 12.21 -10.35
C ALA A 678 -25.77 12.30 -11.69
N LEU A 679 -25.19 11.19 -12.16
CA LEU A 679 -24.48 11.13 -13.44
C LEU A 679 -25.38 11.56 -14.59
N PHE A 680 -26.62 11.03 -14.62
CA PHE A 680 -27.55 11.28 -15.72
C PHE A 680 -28.14 12.68 -15.63
N ALA A 681 -28.42 13.17 -14.42
CA ALA A 681 -28.94 14.51 -14.20
C ALA A 681 -27.92 15.59 -14.63
N ARG A 682 -26.65 15.42 -14.22
CA ARG A 682 -25.58 16.40 -14.48
C ARG A 682 -25.05 16.34 -15.90
N TYR A 683 -24.76 15.14 -16.40
CA TYR A 683 -24.03 14.96 -17.67
C TYR A 683 -24.91 14.44 -18.83
N GLY A 684 -26.15 14.07 -18.54
CA GLY A 684 -27.11 13.53 -19.51
C GLY A 684 -27.05 12.01 -19.64
N LYS A 685 -28.21 11.39 -19.87
CA LYS A 685 -28.35 9.94 -20.00
C LYS A 685 -27.35 9.36 -21.03
N PRO A 686 -26.59 8.32 -20.69
CA PRO A 686 -25.67 7.66 -21.61
C PRO A 686 -26.39 7.05 -22.81
N SER A 687 -25.70 7.04 -23.95
CA SER A 687 -26.17 6.43 -25.21
C SER A 687 -25.47 5.10 -25.55
N SER A 688 -24.39 4.78 -24.83
CA SER A 688 -23.62 3.55 -24.98
C SER A 688 -22.77 3.32 -23.72
N LEU A 689 -22.16 2.14 -23.60
CA LEU A 689 -21.19 1.85 -22.54
C LEU A 689 -19.99 2.82 -22.57
N ASP A 690 -19.44 3.13 -23.74
CA ASP A 690 -18.29 4.05 -23.84
C ASP A 690 -18.66 5.48 -23.38
N ASP A 691 -19.87 5.94 -23.69
CA ASP A 691 -20.40 7.22 -23.22
C ASP A 691 -20.64 7.21 -21.70
N TYR A 692 -21.16 6.10 -21.15
CA TYR A 692 -21.29 5.92 -19.70
C TYR A 692 -19.94 5.99 -19.00
N LEU A 693 -18.96 5.23 -19.47
CA LEU A 693 -17.63 5.19 -18.85
C LEU A 693 -16.93 6.54 -18.95
N LEU A 694 -17.00 7.23 -20.09
CA LEU A 694 -16.45 8.57 -20.21
C LEU A 694 -17.06 9.53 -19.17
N LYS A 695 -18.39 9.57 -19.05
CA LYS A 695 -19.10 10.39 -18.05
C LYS A 695 -18.71 10.00 -16.63
N ALA A 696 -18.59 8.70 -16.36
CA ALA A 696 -18.18 8.20 -15.06
C ALA A 696 -16.77 8.65 -14.69
N GLN A 697 -15.81 8.56 -15.62
CA GLN A 697 -14.45 9.05 -15.36
C GLN A 697 -14.39 10.57 -15.11
N VAL A 698 -15.25 11.35 -15.79
CA VAL A 698 -15.40 12.80 -15.51
C VAL A 698 -15.90 13.03 -14.10
N MET A 699 -16.97 12.32 -13.69
CA MET A 699 -17.57 12.44 -12.36
C MET A 699 -16.60 12.00 -11.25
N ASP A 700 -15.92 10.86 -11.42
CA ASP A 700 -14.97 10.29 -10.47
C ASP A 700 -13.75 11.20 -10.26
N PHE A 701 -13.23 11.80 -11.34
CA PHE A 701 -12.17 12.80 -11.28
C PHE A 701 -12.62 14.04 -10.51
N GLU A 702 -13.81 14.55 -10.79
CA GLU A 702 -14.32 15.76 -10.12
C GLU A 702 -14.51 15.54 -8.63
N ALA A 703 -15.13 14.42 -8.26
CA ALA A 703 -15.50 14.08 -6.90
C ALA A 703 -14.26 13.98 -6.00
N THR A 704 -13.31 13.12 -6.37
CA THR A 704 -12.06 12.94 -5.60
C THR A 704 -11.21 14.19 -5.55
N ARG A 705 -11.09 14.95 -6.65
CA ARG A 705 -10.35 16.22 -6.64
C ARG A 705 -10.94 17.18 -5.62
N SER A 706 -12.25 17.37 -5.65
CA SER A 706 -12.92 18.37 -4.81
C SER A 706 -12.80 18.07 -3.32
N GLU A 707 -12.82 16.80 -2.93
CA GLU A 707 -12.65 16.37 -1.54
C GLU A 707 -11.27 16.74 -1.00
N PHE A 708 -10.21 16.29 -1.68
CA PHE A 708 -8.84 16.58 -1.25
C PHE A 708 -8.53 18.09 -1.30
N GLU A 709 -9.00 18.80 -2.33
CA GLU A 709 -8.82 20.26 -2.40
C GLU A 709 -9.50 21.00 -1.25
N ALA A 710 -10.71 20.60 -0.85
CA ALA A 710 -11.44 21.24 0.24
C ALA A 710 -10.72 21.04 1.58
N TYR A 711 -10.32 19.80 1.89
CA TYR A 711 -9.55 19.49 3.10
C TYR A 711 -8.19 20.19 3.12
N ALA A 712 -7.52 20.35 1.97
CA ALA A 712 -6.27 21.07 1.90
C ALA A 712 -6.46 22.61 2.02
N ALA A 713 -7.50 23.17 1.41
CA ALA A 713 -7.81 24.61 1.44
C ALA A 713 -8.24 25.09 2.84
N ARG A 714 -8.97 24.26 3.59
CA ARG A 714 -9.54 24.62 4.90
C ARG A 714 -8.62 24.35 6.10
N LYS A 715 -7.37 23.90 5.89
CA LYS A 715 -6.44 23.57 7.00
C LYS A 715 -6.02 24.77 7.86
N ASN A 716 -6.21 25.99 7.35
CA ASN A 716 -5.98 27.24 8.07
C ASN A 716 -7.27 28.04 8.32
N ALA A 717 -8.45 27.41 8.16
CA ALA A 717 -9.72 28.01 8.54
C ALA A 717 -9.84 28.16 10.07
N GLU A 718 -10.84 28.92 10.54
CA GLU A 718 -11.11 29.12 11.96
C GLU A 718 -11.31 27.78 12.69
N ARG A 719 -12.20 26.94 12.15
CA ARG A 719 -12.24 25.51 12.46
C ARG A 719 -11.46 24.76 11.36
N PRO A 720 -10.20 24.38 11.60
CA PRO A 720 -9.37 23.80 10.55
C PRO A 720 -9.84 22.38 10.20
N SER A 721 -9.68 21.99 8.95
CA SER A 721 -9.51 20.58 8.60
C SER A 721 -8.18 20.07 9.14
N THR A 722 -8.20 18.90 9.78
CA THR A 722 -7.03 18.27 10.40
C THR A 722 -6.70 16.92 9.77
N GLY A 723 -7.66 16.30 9.07
CA GLY A 723 -7.39 15.11 8.28
C GLY A 723 -8.57 14.61 7.46
N ALA A 724 -8.28 13.92 6.36
CA ALA A 724 -9.22 13.11 5.60
C ALA A 724 -8.61 11.76 5.24
N ILE A 725 -9.39 10.70 5.44
CA ILE A 725 -9.12 9.36 4.93
C ILE A 725 -10.21 9.04 3.90
N TYR A 726 -9.82 9.03 2.63
CA TYR A 726 -10.72 8.66 1.54
C TYR A 726 -11.14 7.19 1.65
N TRP A 727 -12.43 6.91 1.47
CA TRP A 727 -13.00 5.56 1.46
C TRP A 727 -13.19 5.06 0.02
N MET A 728 -12.29 4.26 -0.56
CA MET A 728 -11.03 3.70 -0.02
C MET A 728 -9.88 3.83 -1.03
N LEU A 729 -8.67 3.46 -0.62
CA LEU A 729 -7.47 3.43 -1.47
C LEU A 729 -7.66 2.48 -2.66
N ASN A 730 -8.04 1.24 -2.36
CA ASN A 730 -8.12 0.12 -3.29
C ASN A 730 -9.23 -0.85 -2.86
N GLY A 731 -9.66 -1.74 -3.76
CA GLY A 731 -10.54 -2.87 -3.43
C GLY A 731 -9.76 -4.14 -3.05
N ALA A 732 -10.37 -5.00 -2.23
CA ALA A 732 -9.87 -6.33 -1.89
C ALA A 732 -9.99 -7.35 -3.05
N TRP A 733 -10.83 -6.99 -4.02
CA TRP A 733 -11.21 -7.74 -5.21
C TRP A 733 -11.65 -6.75 -6.30
N PRO A 734 -11.91 -7.19 -7.55
CA PRO A 734 -12.46 -6.30 -8.58
C PRO A 734 -13.85 -5.80 -8.16
N ASN A 735 -14.00 -4.48 -7.99
CA ASN A 735 -15.26 -3.87 -7.58
C ASN A 735 -15.57 -2.58 -8.39
N LEU A 736 -16.69 -1.94 -8.08
CA LEU A 736 -17.24 -0.79 -8.80
C LEU A 736 -17.33 0.52 -7.99
N HIS A 737 -16.81 0.55 -6.76
CA HIS A 737 -16.89 1.68 -5.83
C HIS A 737 -15.68 1.72 -4.88
N TRP A 738 -15.52 2.82 -4.13
CA TRP A 738 -14.53 2.97 -3.05
C TRP A 738 -13.10 2.57 -3.44
N GLN A 739 -12.60 3.10 -4.56
CA GLN A 739 -11.21 2.86 -4.96
C GLN A 739 -10.63 4.04 -5.74
N LEU A 740 -9.38 4.40 -5.44
CA LEU A 740 -8.64 5.41 -6.19
C LEU A 740 -8.01 4.79 -7.45
N PHE A 741 -7.57 3.54 -7.37
CA PHE A 741 -7.15 2.73 -8.51
C PHE A 741 -7.70 1.31 -8.36
N ASP A 742 -7.91 0.62 -9.49
CA ASP A 742 -8.62 -0.66 -9.44
C ASP A 742 -7.76 -1.84 -8.95
N TYR A 743 -8.41 -2.98 -8.72
CA TYR A 743 -7.76 -4.24 -8.32
C TYR A 743 -6.59 -4.65 -9.24
N TYR A 744 -6.61 -4.30 -10.52
CA TYR A 744 -5.53 -4.62 -11.48
C TYR A 744 -4.45 -3.53 -11.55
N LEU A 745 -4.40 -2.63 -10.56
CA LEU A 745 -3.46 -1.52 -10.44
C LEU A 745 -3.58 -0.53 -11.60
N LYS A 746 -4.79 -0.38 -12.14
CA LYS A 746 -5.09 0.60 -13.18
C LYS A 746 -5.52 1.93 -12.56
N PRO A 747 -4.76 3.02 -12.75
CA PRO A 747 -5.24 4.34 -12.39
C PRO A 747 -6.33 4.81 -13.36
N ALA A 748 -7.38 5.42 -12.81
CA ALA A 748 -8.55 5.92 -13.53
C ALA A 748 -8.95 7.33 -13.02
N GLY A 749 -10.16 7.80 -13.29
CA GLY A 749 -10.65 9.14 -12.93
C GLY A 749 -10.39 9.50 -11.46
N SER A 750 -10.80 8.63 -10.52
CA SER A 750 -10.58 8.80 -9.08
C SER A 750 -9.09 9.01 -8.72
N TYR A 751 -8.19 8.24 -9.33
CA TYR A 751 -6.74 8.38 -9.14
C TYR A 751 -6.25 9.77 -9.53
N PHE A 752 -6.63 10.24 -10.72
CA PHE A 752 -6.12 11.50 -11.24
C PHE A 752 -6.78 12.71 -10.58
N GLY A 753 -8.02 12.59 -10.14
CA GLY A 753 -8.67 13.61 -9.32
C GLY A 753 -7.96 13.78 -7.97
N ALA A 754 -7.71 12.68 -7.26
CA ALA A 754 -6.91 12.68 -6.03
C ALA A 754 -5.49 13.24 -6.26
N LYS A 755 -4.81 12.78 -7.32
CA LYS A 755 -3.47 13.26 -7.69
C LYS A 755 -3.42 14.76 -7.93
N VAL A 756 -4.46 15.34 -8.52
CA VAL A 756 -4.53 16.80 -8.75
C VAL A 756 -4.81 17.53 -7.44
N GLY A 757 -5.77 17.05 -6.64
CA GLY A 757 -6.22 17.72 -5.43
C GLY A 757 -5.22 17.69 -4.27
N ALA A 758 -4.31 16.72 -4.24
CA ALA A 758 -3.31 16.56 -3.17
C ALA A 758 -1.86 16.96 -3.57
N ARG A 759 -1.69 17.75 -4.64
CA ARG A 759 -0.36 18.24 -5.08
C ARG A 759 0.34 19.04 -3.99
N THR A 760 1.66 18.87 -3.89
CA THR A 760 2.48 19.52 -2.85
C THR A 760 2.41 21.06 -2.86
N GLU A 761 2.47 21.69 -4.03
CA GLU A 761 2.15 23.11 -4.21
C GLU A 761 1.03 23.23 -5.26
N HIS A 762 -0.08 23.83 -4.87
CA HIS A 762 -1.32 23.72 -5.62
C HIS A 762 -2.14 25.01 -5.60
N VAL A 763 -3.00 25.15 -6.61
CA VAL A 763 -4.07 26.15 -6.65
C VAL A 763 -5.40 25.47 -6.90
N SER A 764 -6.37 25.74 -6.03
CA SER A 764 -7.70 25.13 -6.07
C SER A 764 -8.82 26.16 -6.16
N TYR A 765 -10.00 25.68 -6.53
CA TYR A 765 -11.25 26.43 -6.61
C TYR A 765 -12.25 25.92 -5.57
N ASP A 766 -12.65 26.81 -4.68
CA ASP A 766 -13.72 26.62 -3.71
C ASP A 766 -15.07 26.85 -4.39
N TYR A 767 -15.87 25.79 -4.48
CA TYR A 767 -17.17 25.81 -5.17
C TYR A 767 -18.20 26.70 -4.48
N ASP A 768 -18.18 26.80 -3.15
CA ASP A 768 -19.16 27.58 -2.39
C ASP A 768 -18.81 29.07 -2.42
N GLN A 769 -17.59 29.42 -2.04
CA GLN A 769 -17.13 30.80 -2.00
C GLN A 769 -16.72 31.37 -3.37
N LYS A 770 -16.72 30.53 -4.40
CA LYS A 770 -16.20 30.82 -5.75
C LYS A 770 -14.76 31.32 -5.71
N ALA A 771 -13.98 30.86 -4.73
CA ALA A 771 -12.70 31.44 -4.35
C ALA A 771 -11.51 30.61 -4.84
N ILE A 772 -10.38 31.27 -5.03
CA ILE A 772 -9.11 30.65 -5.39
C ILE A 772 -8.27 30.53 -4.12
N TYR A 773 -7.69 29.35 -3.89
CA TYR A 773 -6.73 29.11 -2.81
C TYR A 773 -5.36 28.75 -3.36
N LEU A 774 -4.30 29.25 -2.70
CA LEU A 774 -2.92 28.78 -2.85
C LEU A 774 -2.61 27.85 -1.68
N ILE A 775 -2.19 26.63 -1.98
CA ILE A 775 -1.96 25.57 -1.00
C ILE A 775 -0.52 25.09 -1.12
N SER A 776 0.14 24.91 0.02
CA SER A 776 1.46 24.27 0.11
C SER A 776 1.47 23.25 1.24
N HIS A 777 1.89 22.02 0.95
CA HIS A 777 2.15 20.94 1.91
C HIS A 777 3.64 20.81 2.27
N SER A 778 4.51 21.57 1.58
CA SER A 778 5.95 21.57 1.81
C SER A 778 6.32 22.38 3.05
N LEU A 779 7.32 21.92 3.81
CA LEU A 779 7.90 22.66 4.94
C LEU A 779 8.92 23.74 4.51
N THR A 780 9.29 23.78 3.23
CA THR A 780 10.34 24.70 2.72
C THR A 780 9.84 25.67 1.66
N SER A 781 8.61 25.47 1.16
CA SER A 781 8.01 26.33 0.15
C SER A 781 7.84 27.76 0.64
N GLN A 782 8.50 28.69 -0.05
CA GLN A 782 8.47 30.12 0.26
C GLN A 782 8.68 30.97 -0.99
N GLY A 783 8.40 32.26 -0.89
CA GLY A 783 8.68 33.25 -1.93
C GLY A 783 7.48 33.55 -2.83
N GLY A 784 7.73 34.33 -3.89
CA GLY A 784 6.69 34.81 -4.79
C GLY A 784 6.08 33.70 -5.65
N ARG A 785 4.79 33.81 -5.91
CA ARG A 785 4.01 32.96 -6.82
C ARG A 785 3.15 33.82 -7.73
N SER A 786 2.96 33.35 -8.96
CA SER A 786 1.95 33.90 -9.89
C SER A 786 0.88 32.85 -10.15
N VAL A 787 -0.38 33.27 -10.15
CA VAL A 787 -1.54 32.43 -10.47
C VAL A 787 -2.26 33.04 -11.66
N SER A 788 -2.24 32.34 -12.79
CA SER A 788 -3.06 32.71 -13.95
C SER A 788 -4.45 32.08 -13.82
N VAL A 789 -5.47 32.90 -14.01
CA VAL A 789 -6.88 32.53 -13.93
C VAL A 789 -7.50 32.76 -15.31
N ASP A 790 -7.88 31.68 -16.00
CA ASP A 790 -8.49 31.73 -17.32
C ASP A 790 -9.89 31.12 -17.29
N LEU A 791 -10.92 31.90 -17.61
CA LEU A 791 -12.29 31.40 -17.74
C LEU A 791 -12.73 31.51 -19.19
N ILE A 792 -13.09 30.39 -19.82
CA ILE A 792 -13.58 30.31 -21.20
C ILE A 792 -14.92 29.57 -21.25
N ASP A 793 -15.77 29.87 -22.22
CA ASP A 793 -16.95 29.04 -22.49
C ASP A 793 -16.62 27.80 -23.34
N VAL A 794 -17.61 26.94 -23.55
CA VAL A 794 -17.48 25.71 -24.38
C VAL A 794 -17.13 25.98 -25.85
N THR A 795 -17.29 27.22 -26.34
CA THR A 795 -16.89 27.61 -27.70
C THR A 795 -15.44 28.07 -27.78
N GLY A 796 -14.74 28.14 -26.64
CA GLY A 796 -13.38 28.66 -26.54
C GLY A 796 -13.31 30.17 -26.34
N LYS A 797 -14.44 30.86 -26.21
CA LYS A 797 -14.46 32.31 -26.01
C LYS A 797 -14.11 32.65 -24.57
N THR A 798 -13.17 33.57 -24.40
CA THR A 798 -12.78 34.11 -23.10
C THR A 798 -13.92 34.88 -22.44
N LEU A 799 -14.25 34.47 -21.21
CA LEU A 799 -15.17 35.15 -20.31
C LEU A 799 -14.41 36.06 -19.32
N ALA A 800 -13.24 35.60 -18.83
CA ALA A 800 -12.35 36.39 -18.00
C ALA A 800 -10.91 35.87 -18.05
N GLN A 801 -9.94 36.77 -17.83
CA GLN A 801 -8.53 36.46 -17.60
C GLN A 801 -7.97 37.36 -16.52
N LYS A 802 -7.16 36.80 -15.62
CA LYS A 802 -6.50 37.56 -14.54
C LYS A 802 -5.21 36.88 -14.10
N GLU A 803 -4.19 37.69 -13.82
CA GLU A 803 -3.00 37.29 -13.07
C GLU A 803 -3.15 37.69 -11.60
N ILE A 804 -2.80 36.81 -10.67
CA ILE A 804 -2.75 37.10 -9.23
C ILE A 804 -1.35 36.79 -8.72
N THR A 805 -0.72 37.77 -8.07
CA THR A 805 0.55 37.55 -7.37
C THR A 805 0.30 37.20 -5.91
N ALA A 806 0.97 36.18 -5.38
CA ALA A 806 0.88 35.74 -3.99
C ALA A 806 2.26 35.39 -3.43
N LYS A 807 2.32 35.04 -2.14
CA LYS A 807 3.52 34.47 -1.52
C LYS A 807 3.18 33.11 -0.95
N ALA A 808 3.92 32.08 -1.35
CA ALA A 808 3.80 30.77 -0.72
C ALA A 808 4.32 30.85 0.72
N SER A 809 3.64 30.15 1.62
CA SER A 809 4.08 29.94 3.01
C SER A 809 4.19 28.44 3.28
N PRO A 810 5.19 27.99 4.06
CA PRO A 810 5.34 26.59 4.39
C PRO A 810 4.09 26.02 5.05
N ASN A 811 3.67 24.84 4.58
CA ASN A 811 2.56 24.08 5.13
C ASN A 811 1.26 24.89 5.38
N ALA A 812 0.91 25.78 4.45
CA ALA A 812 -0.22 26.71 4.60
C ALA A 812 -1.18 26.66 3.41
N ALA A 813 -2.40 27.14 3.63
CA ALA A 813 -3.40 27.45 2.63
C ALA A 813 -3.81 28.92 2.76
N GLN A 814 -3.91 29.62 1.63
CA GLN A 814 -4.20 31.05 1.57
C GLN A 814 -5.28 31.33 0.52
N ARG A 815 -6.35 32.00 0.94
CA ARG A 815 -7.37 32.54 0.02
C ARG A 815 -6.82 33.72 -0.77
N LEU A 816 -6.92 33.67 -2.09
CA LEU A 816 -6.40 34.69 -3.01
C LEU A 816 -7.47 35.66 -3.55
N GLY A 817 -8.74 35.25 -3.52
CA GLY A 817 -9.86 36.06 -4.01
C GLY A 817 -10.90 35.23 -4.76
N VAL A 818 -11.92 35.90 -5.31
CA VAL A 818 -13.00 35.26 -6.09
C VAL A 818 -12.59 35.17 -7.56
N VAL A 819 -13.01 34.10 -8.24
CA VAL A 819 -12.81 33.91 -9.69
C VAL A 819 -13.53 35.04 -10.47
N PRO A 820 -12.82 35.83 -11.28
CA PRO A 820 -13.42 36.91 -12.06
C PRO A 820 -14.33 36.34 -13.17
N GLY A 821 -15.44 37.04 -13.43
CA GLY A 821 -16.34 36.72 -14.54
C GLY A 821 -17.16 35.43 -14.37
N ILE A 822 -17.12 34.79 -13.20
CA ILE A 822 -17.84 33.54 -12.95
C ILE A 822 -19.36 33.68 -13.06
N ASP A 823 -19.91 34.84 -12.73
CA ASP A 823 -21.35 35.11 -12.89
C ASP A 823 -21.77 35.33 -14.35
N ASN A 824 -20.82 35.40 -15.29
CA ASN A 824 -21.09 35.48 -16.73
C ASN A 824 -21.28 34.12 -17.39
N ILE A 825 -21.15 33.01 -16.63
CA ILE A 825 -21.40 31.66 -17.14
C ILE A 825 -22.89 31.54 -17.49
N LYS A 826 -23.17 31.24 -18.76
CA LYS A 826 -24.54 31.03 -19.25
C LYS A 826 -24.99 29.59 -19.06
N ASP A 827 -24.20 28.66 -19.60
CA ASP A 827 -24.43 27.23 -19.54
C ASP A 827 -23.26 26.58 -18.77
N VAL A 828 -22.17 26.26 -19.49
CA VAL A 828 -20.94 25.67 -18.94
C VAL A 828 -19.72 26.49 -19.36
N ALA A 829 -18.74 26.60 -18.46
CA ALA A 829 -17.44 27.21 -18.71
C ALA A 829 -16.30 26.35 -18.17
N PHE A 830 -15.11 26.50 -18.75
CA PHE A 830 -13.87 25.93 -18.24
C PHE A 830 -13.06 26.99 -17.51
N LEU A 831 -12.63 26.67 -16.28
CA LEU A 831 -11.71 27.48 -15.48
C LEU A 831 -10.34 26.81 -15.45
N ARG A 832 -9.30 27.48 -15.96
CA ARG A 832 -7.89 27.13 -15.68
C ARG A 832 -7.40 27.93 -14.50
N LEU A 833 -6.76 27.24 -13.57
CA LEU A 833 -5.83 27.83 -12.62
C LEU A 833 -4.44 27.28 -12.92
N ALA A 834 -3.44 28.13 -13.11
CA ALA A 834 -2.05 27.69 -13.21
C ALA A 834 -1.15 28.46 -12.24
N LEU A 835 -0.44 27.71 -11.39
CA LEU A 835 0.52 28.21 -10.42
C LEU A 835 1.92 28.18 -11.00
N ARG A 836 2.63 29.30 -10.90
CA ARG A 836 4.03 29.43 -11.31
C ARG A 836 4.91 29.92 -10.17
N ASP A 837 6.13 29.42 -10.13
CA ASP A 837 7.17 29.95 -9.26
C ASP A 837 7.83 31.21 -9.83
N SER A 838 8.81 31.76 -9.12
CA SER A 838 9.55 32.95 -9.57
C SER A 838 10.43 32.74 -10.79
N SER A 839 10.67 31.49 -11.21
CA SER A 839 11.38 31.14 -12.44
C SER A 839 10.44 30.96 -13.64
N ASP A 840 9.14 31.22 -13.46
CA ASP A 840 8.07 30.98 -14.43
C ASP A 840 7.79 29.49 -14.69
N SER A 841 8.31 28.59 -13.84
CA SER A 841 8.02 27.16 -13.93
C SER A 841 6.62 26.85 -13.41
N VAL A 842 5.84 26.09 -14.19
CA VAL A 842 4.49 25.67 -13.80
C VAL A 842 4.59 24.59 -12.73
N LEU A 843 4.17 24.92 -11.51
CA LEU A 843 4.10 23.99 -10.38
C LEU A 843 2.77 23.23 -10.35
N SER A 844 1.70 23.87 -10.83
CA SER A 844 0.36 23.29 -10.82
C SER A 844 -0.47 23.83 -11.97
N ARG A 845 -1.27 22.96 -12.59
CA ARG A 845 -2.28 23.31 -13.60
C ARG A 845 -3.56 22.56 -13.27
N ASN A 846 -4.66 23.28 -13.09
CA ASN A 846 -5.94 22.70 -12.69
C ASN A 846 -7.08 23.23 -13.56
N VAL A 847 -8.00 22.35 -13.94
CA VAL A 847 -9.06 22.65 -14.90
C VAL A 847 -10.41 22.20 -14.37
N TYR A 848 -11.32 23.14 -14.17
CA TYR A 848 -12.68 22.89 -13.72
C TYR A 848 -13.65 23.07 -14.88
N TRP A 849 -14.73 22.28 -14.89
CA TRP A 849 -15.92 22.54 -15.69
C TRP A 849 -17.03 23.00 -14.75
N LEU A 850 -17.48 24.23 -14.97
CA LEU A 850 -18.38 24.93 -14.06
C LEU A 850 -19.69 25.21 -14.79
N SER A 851 -20.80 24.90 -14.14
CA SER A 851 -22.14 25.33 -14.54
C SER A 851 -22.44 26.72 -13.96
N ARG A 852 -23.52 27.33 -14.45
CA ARG A 852 -24.04 28.60 -13.90
C ARG A 852 -24.44 28.51 -12.42
N LYS A 853 -24.91 27.34 -11.99
CA LYS A 853 -25.34 27.06 -10.61
C LYS A 853 -24.68 25.78 -10.12
N ASN A 854 -24.31 25.75 -8.85
CA ASN A 854 -23.91 24.53 -8.15
C ASN A 854 -25.13 23.62 -7.89
N ASP A 855 -24.84 22.37 -7.56
CA ASP A 855 -25.83 21.45 -7.00
C ASP A 855 -26.39 21.98 -5.66
N VAL A 856 -27.68 21.75 -5.40
CA VAL A 856 -28.36 22.17 -4.16
C VAL A 856 -28.58 20.98 -3.26
N LEU A 857 -27.85 20.96 -2.14
CA LEU A 857 -27.89 19.92 -1.13
C LEU A 857 -29.10 20.09 -0.18
N ASP A 858 -29.77 18.99 0.13
CA ASP A 858 -30.83 18.91 1.13
C ASP A 858 -30.31 18.29 2.42
N TRP A 859 -29.61 19.11 3.18
CA TRP A 859 -29.00 18.72 4.45
C TRP A 859 -29.99 18.13 5.45
N ASN A 860 -31.24 18.61 5.45
CA ASN A 860 -32.27 18.15 6.40
C ASN A 860 -32.70 16.70 6.17
N ASN A 861 -32.50 16.17 4.95
CA ASN A 861 -32.82 14.79 4.58
C ASN A 861 -31.57 13.95 4.37
N SER A 862 -30.42 14.36 4.93
CA SER A 862 -29.21 13.54 4.92
C SER A 862 -29.43 12.23 5.66
N THR A 863 -28.92 11.14 5.11
CA THR A 863 -28.74 9.86 5.79
C THR A 863 -27.33 9.77 6.37
N TRP A 864 -27.00 8.67 7.03
CA TRP A 864 -25.65 8.45 7.56
C TRP A 864 -24.57 8.32 6.45
N TYR A 865 -24.97 8.04 5.20
CA TYR A 865 -24.04 7.78 4.10
C TYR A 865 -24.16 8.72 2.90
N TYR A 866 -25.15 9.61 2.88
CA TYR A 866 -25.45 10.44 1.72
C TYR A 866 -26.28 11.67 2.08
N THR A 867 -25.99 12.80 1.42
CA THR A 867 -26.84 14.01 1.47
C THR A 867 -27.54 14.20 0.12
N PRO A 868 -28.89 14.16 0.08
CA PRO A 868 -29.65 14.33 -1.14
C PRO A 868 -29.39 15.63 -1.90
N VAL A 869 -29.49 15.56 -3.23
CA VAL A 869 -29.45 16.72 -4.12
C VAL A 869 -30.85 17.00 -4.66
N THR A 870 -31.32 18.24 -4.49
CA THR A 870 -32.66 18.68 -4.93
C THR A 870 -32.64 19.38 -6.28
N GLU A 871 -31.54 20.04 -6.62
CA GLU A 871 -31.29 20.63 -7.94
C GLU A 871 -29.86 20.27 -8.36
N TYR A 872 -29.71 19.55 -9.46
CA TYR A 872 -28.39 19.19 -10.00
C TYR A 872 -27.83 20.30 -10.89
N SER A 873 -26.50 20.47 -10.88
CA SER A 873 -25.80 21.29 -11.86
C SER A 873 -25.99 20.73 -13.28
N ASP A 874 -26.27 21.59 -14.27
CA ASP A 874 -26.38 21.16 -15.68
C ASP A 874 -25.03 21.30 -16.40
N LEU A 875 -24.41 20.16 -16.68
CA LEU A 875 -23.12 20.03 -17.36
C LEU A 875 -23.25 19.32 -18.72
N LYS A 876 -24.46 19.14 -19.24
CA LYS A 876 -24.72 18.42 -20.50
C LYS A 876 -24.03 19.04 -21.71
N ALA A 877 -23.79 20.36 -21.67
CA ALA A 877 -23.11 21.07 -22.75
C ALA A 877 -21.67 20.56 -22.99
N LEU A 878 -21.02 19.93 -22.00
CA LEU A 878 -19.69 19.31 -22.15
C LEU A 878 -19.64 18.22 -23.23
N PHE A 879 -20.76 17.52 -23.43
CA PHE A 879 -20.87 16.41 -24.40
C PHE A 879 -21.47 16.84 -25.74
N HIS A 880 -21.63 18.15 -25.95
CA HIS A 880 -22.12 18.75 -27.19
C HIS A 880 -21.13 19.79 -27.75
N ILE A 881 -19.89 19.81 -27.25
CA ILE A 881 -18.82 20.66 -27.77
C ILE A 881 -18.52 20.23 -29.21
N PRO A 882 -18.32 21.17 -30.15
CA PRO A 882 -17.89 20.82 -31.50
C PRO A 882 -16.61 19.96 -31.48
N PRO A 883 -16.43 19.05 -32.46
CA PRO A 883 -15.23 18.23 -32.53
C PRO A 883 -13.93 19.05 -32.54
N ALA A 884 -12.96 18.67 -31.71
CA ALA A 884 -11.62 19.24 -31.67
C ALA A 884 -10.61 18.33 -32.37
N SER A 885 -9.67 18.92 -33.09
CA SER A 885 -8.56 18.22 -33.74
C SER A 885 -7.32 18.31 -32.86
N VAL A 886 -6.90 17.19 -32.27
CA VAL A 886 -5.71 17.15 -31.41
C VAL A 886 -4.59 16.40 -32.13
N ASN A 887 -3.46 17.07 -32.33
CA ASN A 887 -2.22 16.43 -32.74
C ASN A 887 -1.51 15.84 -31.52
N ALA A 888 -0.87 14.69 -31.68
CA ALA A 888 -0.16 14.02 -30.60
C ALA A 888 1.13 13.38 -31.11
N VAL A 889 2.22 13.60 -30.40
CA VAL A 889 3.54 13.04 -30.72
C VAL A 889 4.11 12.39 -29.47
N ALA A 890 4.54 11.14 -29.58
CA ALA A 890 5.20 10.40 -28.51
C ALA A 890 6.69 10.21 -28.83
N SER A 891 7.56 10.53 -27.88
CA SER A 891 9.01 10.39 -28.03
C SER A 891 9.66 9.81 -26.78
N PRO A 892 10.64 8.90 -26.92
CA PRO A 892 11.35 8.35 -25.78
C PRO A 892 12.15 9.44 -25.05
N LEU A 893 12.16 9.36 -23.72
CA LEU A 893 13.06 10.12 -22.86
C LEU A 893 14.18 9.21 -22.35
N GLN A 894 15.22 9.79 -21.76
CA GLN A 894 16.25 9.01 -21.09
C GLN A 894 15.63 8.13 -19.99
N LYS A 895 16.03 6.86 -19.96
CA LYS A 895 15.66 5.94 -18.88
C LYS A 895 16.14 6.48 -17.55
N GLN A 896 15.31 6.30 -16.52
CA GLN A 896 15.65 6.66 -15.15
C GLN A 896 15.68 5.38 -14.31
N GLY A 897 16.87 4.86 -14.07
CA GLY A 897 17.04 3.52 -13.51
C GLY A 897 16.38 2.46 -14.40
N ASN A 898 15.51 1.64 -13.82
CA ASN A 898 14.76 0.59 -14.54
C ASN A 898 13.44 1.11 -15.17
N THR A 899 13.13 2.40 -15.04
CA THR A 899 11.90 3.00 -15.56
C THR A 899 12.13 3.56 -16.96
N THR A 900 11.34 3.08 -17.92
CA THR A 900 11.22 3.68 -19.25
C THR A 900 10.35 4.92 -19.16
N ARG A 901 10.77 6.00 -19.82
CA ARG A 901 10.04 7.28 -19.82
C ARG A 901 9.74 7.71 -21.24
N ILE A 902 8.55 8.26 -21.45
CA ILE A 902 8.10 8.78 -22.73
C ILE A 902 7.51 10.16 -22.51
N GLN A 903 7.81 11.10 -23.40
CA GLN A 903 7.11 12.37 -23.50
C GLN A 903 6.02 12.27 -24.57
N VAL A 904 4.82 12.72 -24.21
CA VAL A 904 3.68 12.91 -25.08
C VAL A 904 3.43 14.41 -25.20
N VAL A 905 3.54 14.94 -26.41
CA VAL A 905 3.20 16.31 -26.74
C VAL A 905 1.81 16.31 -27.37
N LEU A 906 0.84 16.91 -26.70
CA LEU A 906 -0.51 17.10 -27.20
C LEU A 906 -0.68 18.55 -27.67
N GLU A 907 -1.31 18.75 -28.82
CA GLU A 907 -1.56 20.08 -29.36
C GLU A 907 -2.98 20.17 -29.90
N ASN A 908 -3.79 21.06 -29.32
CA ASN A 908 -5.13 21.36 -29.82
C ASN A 908 -5.05 22.28 -31.05
N LYS A 909 -5.47 21.79 -32.22
CA LYS A 909 -5.51 22.54 -33.49
C LYS A 909 -6.85 23.22 -33.75
N SER A 910 -7.78 23.17 -32.80
CA SER A 910 -9.11 23.77 -32.91
C SER A 910 -9.23 25.07 -32.11
N ASP A 911 -10.30 25.82 -32.41
CA ASP A 911 -10.70 27.03 -31.67
C ASP A 911 -11.65 26.73 -30.50
N VAL A 912 -12.02 25.46 -30.32
CA VAL A 912 -12.80 24.95 -29.18
C VAL A 912 -11.89 24.14 -28.25
N PRO A 913 -12.23 24.01 -26.95
CA PRO A 913 -11.49 23.16 -26.02
C PRO A 913 -11.50 21.69 -26.47
N ALA A 914 -10.39 20.98 -26.26
CA ALA A 914 -10.34 19.53 -26.37
C ALA A 914 -10.55 18.95 -24.96
N PHE A 915 -11.75 18.42 -24.71
CA PHE A 915 -12.20 18.09 -23.37
C PHE A 915 -11.84 16.65 -22.98
N PHE A 916 -11.22 16.52 -21.79
CA PHE A 916 -11.01 15.27 -21.07
C PHE A 916 -10.28 14.18 -21.86
N LEU A 917 -9.11 14.54 -22.40
CA LEU A 917 -8.19 13.65 -23.11
C LEU A 917 -7.59 12.60 -22.17
N ARG A 918 -8.03 11.37 -22.35
CA ARG A 918 -7.51 10.17 -21.71
C ARG A 918 -6.41 9.56 -22.58
N MET A 919 -5.27 9.25 -21.96
CA MET A 919 -4.17 8.52 -22.55
C MET A 919 -4.01 7.14 -21.91
N ASN A 920 -3.81 6.13 -22.74
CA ASN A 920 -3.63 4.76 -22.30
C ASN A 920 -2.39 4.16 -22.97
N LEU A 921 -1.46 3.64 -22.17
CA LEU A 921 -0.26 2.99 -22.68
C LEU A 921 -0.53 1.50 -22.91
N LEU A 922 -0.28 1.04 -24.14
CA LEU A 922 -0.44 -0.34 -24.55
C LEU A 922 0.89 -0.96 -24.98
N GLY A 923 1.14 -2.20 -24.57
CA GLY A 923 2.25 -3.04 -25.03
C GLY A 923 1.79 -4.05 -26.09
N GLY A 924 2.64 -4.31 -27.10
CA GLY A 924 2.34 -5.22 -28.21
C GLY A 924 1.64 -4.54 -29.40
N GLY A 925 1.70 -3.21 -29.49
CA GLY A 925 1.09 -2.42 -30.56
C GLY A 925 -0.38 -2.06 -30.35
N LYS A 926 -1.05 -1.58 -31.41
CA LYS A 926 -2.46 -1.17 -31.36
C LYS A 926 -3.38 -2.35 -31.03
N GLY A 927 -4.23 -2.19 -30.03
CA GLY A 927 -5.08 -3.27 -29.51
C GLY A 927 -4.31 -4.28 -28.63
N GLY A 928 -3.08 -3.94 -28.23
CA GLY A 928 -2.28 -4.71 -27.28
C GLY A 928 -2.80 -4.64 -25.84
N GLN A 929 -2.01 -5.19 -24.92
CA GLN A 929 -2.37 -5.24 -23.50
C GLN A 929 -2.06 -3.90 -22.82
N GLU A 930 -2.94 -3.47 -21.94
CA GLU A 930 -2.69 -2.29 -21.12
C GLU A 930 -1.48 -2.50 -20.20
N VAL A 931 -0.65 -1.48 -20.09
CA VAL A 931 0.54 -1.52 -19.23
C VAL A 931 0.16 -1.04 -17.82
N THR A 932 0.30 -1.92 -16.84
CA THR A 932 0.22 -1.59 -15.40
C THR A 932 1.37 -2.27 -14.63
N PRO A 933 1.94 -1.62 -13.60
CA PRO A 933 1.68 -0.24 -13.20
C PRO A 933 2.22 0.80 -14.19
N VAL A 934 1.66 2.01 -14.11
CA VAL A 934 1.99 3.12 -15.01
C VAL A 934 1.85 4.45 -14.28
N TYR A 935 2.80 5.35 -14.50
CA TYR A 935 2.92 6.63 -13.78
C TYR A 935 2.88 7.80 -14.76
N TRP A 936 1.70 8.37 -14.94
CA TRP A 936 1.50 9.56 -15.76
C TRP A 936 1.74 10.82 -14.95
N SER A 937 2.44 11.81 -15.50
CA SER A 937 2.56 13.12 -14.87
C SER A 937 1.20 13.84 -14.80
N GLU A 938 0.40 13.70 -15.86
CA GLU A 938 -1.00 14.11 -15.94
C GLU A 938 -1.76 13.14 -16.87
N ASN A 939 -3.07 12.98 -16.66
CA ASN A 939 -3.97 12.26 -17.55
C ASN A 939 -5.38 12.87 -17.42
N TYR A 940 -6.32 12.48 -18.29
CA TYR A 940 -7.67 13.06 -18.35
C TYR A 940 -7.64 14.60 -18.47
N VAL A 941 -6.76 15.11 -19.35
CA VAL A 941 -6.46 16.54 -19.46
C VAL A 941 -7.41 17.26 -20.40
N THR A 942 -7.73 18.52 -20.12
CA THR A 942 -8.46 19.41 -21.04
C THR A 942 -7.50 20.43 -21.63
N LEU A 943 -7.46 20.56 -22.96
CA LEU A 943 -6.63 21.54 -23.65
C LEU A 943 -7.44 22.76 -24.08
N TRP A 944 -6.90 23.95 -23.82
CA TRP A 944 -7.41 25.21 -24.34
C TRP A 944 -7.31 25.23 -25.87
N PRO A 945 -8.10 26.09 -26.53
CA PRO A 945 -7.90 26.39 -27.95
C PRO A 945 -6.43 26.72 -28.23
N ARG A 946 -5.85 26.07 -29.25
CA ARG A 946 -4.45 26.30 -29.67
C ARG A 946 -3.37 25.97 -28.61
N GLU A 947 -3.73 25.32 -27.50
CA GLU A 947 -2.76 24.95 -26.46
C GLU A 947 -1.91 23.74 -26.85
N THR A 948 -0.64 23.77 -26.43
CA THR A 948 0.25 22.61 -26.42
C THR A 948 0.55 22.22 -24.97
N LEU A 949 0.48 20.93 -24.66
CA LEU A 949 0.77 20.38 -23.35
C LEU A 949 1.73 19.20 -23.46
N ASN A 950 2.75 19.20 -22.59
CA ASN A 950 3.71 18.12 -22.48
C ASN A 950 3.36 17.24 -21.28
N ILE A 951 3.24 15.94 -21.52
CA ILE A 951 2.93 14.94 -20.52
C ILE A 951 4.03 13.88 -20.56
N THR A 952 4.35 13.30 -19.41
CA THR A 952 5.28 12.16 -19.36
C THR A 952 4.61 10.94 -18.78
N VAL A 953 5.02 9.77 -19.25
CA VAL A 953 4.63 8.47 -18.68
C VAL A 953 5.88 7.68 -18.32
N GLY A 954 5.90 7.13 -17.11
CA GLY A 954 6.89 6.20 -16.61
C GLY A 954 6.29 4.81 -16.44
N PHE A 955 7.03 3.78 -16.85
CA PHE A 955 6.60 2.38 -16.73
C PHE A 955 7.80 1.42 -16.78
N ALA A 956 7.62 0.19 -16.35
CA ALA A 956 8.61 -0.88 -16.53
C ALA A 956 8.79 -1.23 -18.02
N SER A 957 9.78 -2.04 -18.39
CA SER A 957 9.93 -2.47 -19.79
C SER A 957 8.69 -3.21 -20.30
N VAL A 958 8.30 -2.97 -21.55
CA VAL A 958 7.22 -3.69 -22.25
C VAL A 958 7.79 -4.64 -23.29
N VAL A 959 7.03 -5.69 -23.60
CA VAL A 959 7.38 -6.63 -24.69
C VAL A 959 6.75 -6.14 -25.99
N GLY A 960 7.57 -5.99 -27.03
CA GLY A 960 7.13 -5.55 -28.35
C GLY A 960 6.97 -4.03 -28.48
N ASP A 961 6.32 -3.59 -29.56
CA ASP A 961 6.06 -2.18 -29.82
C ASP A 961 5.09 -1.61 -28.78
N ALA A 962 5.33 -0.37 -28.37
CA ALA A 962 4.46 0.36 -27.46
C ALA A 962 3.69 1.44 -28.23
N VAL A 963 2.42 1.62 -27.88
CA VAL A 963 1.58 2.69 -28.43
C VAL A 963 0.82 3.41 -27.32
N ILE A 964 0.47 4.67 -27.59
CA ILE A 964 -0.36 5.47 -26.70
C ILE A 964 -1.69 5.69 -27.40
N ASP A 965 -2.74 5.10 -26.85
CA ASP A 965 -4.12 5.35 -27.26
C ASP A 965 -4.61 6.63 -26.57
N ILE A 966 -5.22 7.51 -27.37
CA ILE A 966 -5.71 8.81 -26.95
C ILE A 966 -7.18 8.90 -27.36
N THR A 967 -8.02 9.18 -26.37
CA THR A 967 -9.48 9.38 -26.53
C THR A 967 -9.89 10.62 -25.78
N GLY A 968 -10.95 11.32 -26.21
CA GLY A 968 -11.51 12.45 -25.47
C GLY A 968 -12.99 12.63 -25.79
N SER A 969 -13.66 13.50 -25.05
CA SER A 969 -15.11 13.68 -25.19
C SER A 969 -15.52 14.19 -26.57
N ASN A 970 -14.78 15.16 -27.09
CA ASN A 970 -15.02 15.75 -28.41
C ASN A 970 -13.82 15.54 -29.36
N VAL A 971 -13.03 14.49 -29.17
CA VAL A 971 -11.82 14.22 -29.96
C VAL A 971 -11.85 12.80 -30.51
N GLU A 972 -11.58 12.65 -31.80
CA GLU A 972 -11.52 11.35 -32.46
C GLU A 972 -10.41 10.47 -31.85
N ALA A 973 -10.76 9.23 -31.53
CA ALA A 973 -9.84 8.26 -30.96
C ALA A 973 -8.65 8.01 -31.90
N ARG A 974 -7.43 7.98 -31.35
CA ARG A 974 -6.22 7.71 -32.14
C ARG A 974 -5.15 6.99 -31.34
N SER A 975 -4.27 6.28 -32.04
CA SER A 975 -3.10 5.62 -31.46
C SER A 975 -1.83 6.27 -32.01
N VAL A 976 -0.88 6.59 -31.14
CA VAL A 976 0.42 7.15 -31.52
C VAL A 976 1.50 6.13 -31.21
N GLY A 977 2.29 5.78 -32.23
CA GLY A 977 3.47 4.94 -32.06
C GLY A 977 4.57 5.69 -31.33
N ILE A 978 5.29 5.00 -30.47
CA ILE A 978 6.47 5.54 -29.80
C ILE A 978 7.65 5.34 -30.76
N GLY A 979 8.43 6.39 -31.04
CA GLY A 979 9.66 6.26 -31.83
C GLY A 979 10.58 5.16 -31.24
N SER A 980 11.51 4.60 -32.03
CA SER A 980 12.36 3.46 -31.58
C SER A 980 12.91 3.68 -30.16
N LEU A 981 12.44 2.86 -29.21
CA LEU A 981 12.74 2.91 -27.77
C LEU A 981 14.20 2.60 -27.43
#